data_AF-A0A5D2S2F0-F1
#
_entry.id   AF-A0A5D2S2F0-F1
#
_cell.length_a   1.000
_cell.length_b   1.000
_cell.length_c   1.000
_cell.angle_alpha   90.00
_cell.angle_beta   90.00
_cell.angle_gamma   90.00
#
_symmetry.space_group_name_H-M   'P 1'
#
loop_
_entity.id
_entity.type
_entity.pdbx_description
1 polymer ?
#
loop_
_entity_poly.entity_id
_entity_poly.type
_entity_poly.pdbx_seq_one_letter_code
_entity_poly.pdbx_strand_id
1 'polypeptide(L)'
;MHRVGSAGNNANSNRPRKEKRLRYVLSDTDDTKHCAGINCLAVLKSSFSDGCNYLFTGSRDGTLKRWALDDDAATCSATFESHVDWVNDTVIAGDNTHVSCSSDTTLKTWNCLSDGTCTSTLRQHSDYVTCLAAAEKNTNVVASGGLGGEVFVWDIEAAVTPLSKSSDVLEDNCSNGINGSANSLSISSLRTISSSNSIAAQTAQCHGYVPISAKGHKESVYALAINDSGSLLVSGGTEKVVRVWDPRTGSKTMKLRGHTDNIRALLMDSTGRYCLSGPSDSMIRLWDLGQQRCVHSYAVHTDSVWALASTPTFSHVYSGGRDLSLYLTDLTTRESLFLCTKEHPILQLALHDDSIWVATTDSSVHRWPAEGKNPQKVFQRGGSFLAGNLSFSRARVSLEGSTPAPVYKEPIFSIPGTPAIVQHEILNNRRHVLTKDTAGSVKLWEITKGVVIEDYGQVSFDEKKEQLFEMVSIPAWFTVDTRLGSLSVHLDTPQCFSAEMYSADLNITGKPEDDKVNLARETLKGLLAYWMTKRRQRLGSQASVNGDVLSGKDITTKSLTHSRIEVDVNAENDSMVYPSFEFSTVSPPSIITEGSQGGPWRKKITELDGTEDEKDFPGWVLDCVLSNKLPPRENTKCSFYLHPCEGSAVQILTQGKLSAPRILRIHKVANYVVEKLDKPSDNANTDGTFSPGLGGRLQHLAVGDGSFRSGLKPWQKPRPSVEVLCNNQVLSPDMSLATVRAYVWKKPEDLVLNYRVIQGR
;
A
#
# COMPACT_ATOMS: atom_id res chain seq x y z
N MET A 1 -7.06 0.33 -18.36
CA MET A 1 -7.89 0.46 -17.16
C MET A 1 -9.36 0.37 -17.57
N HIS A 2 -10.00 -0.79 -17.47
CA HIS A 2 -11.47 -0.88 -17.50
C HIS A 2 -11.93 -1.11 -16.06
N ARG A 3 -12.77 -0.22 -15.53
CA ARG A 3 -13.40 -0.37 -14.21
C ARG A 3 -14.76 -1.03 -14.39
N VAL A 4 -14.99 -2.13 -13.67
CA VAL A 4 -16.35 -2.54 -13.29
C VAL A 4 -16.78 -1.56 -12.21
N GLY A 5 -17.67 -0.63 -12.57
CA GLY A 5 -18.19 0.38 -11.67
C GLY A 5 -19.14 -0.26 -10.65
N SER A 6 -18.78 -0.22 -9.38
CA SER A 6 -19.77 -0.38 -8.32
C SER A 6 -20.43 0.98 -8.11
N ALA A 7 -21.63 1.16 -8.68
CA ALA A 7 -22.45 2.35 -8.48
C ALA A 7 -22.81 2.46 -6.98
N GLY A 8 -22.47 3.60 -6.38
CA GLY A 8 -22.89 3.95 -5.03
C GLY A 8 -24.32 4.45 -5.03
N ASN A 9 -25.25 3.63 -4.53
CA ASN A 9 -26.57 4.12 -4.13
C ASN A 9 -26.44 4.86 -2.78
N ASN A 10 -26.58 6.18 -2.82
CA ASN A 10 -26.82 7.01 -1.63
C ASN A 10 -28.27 6.83 -1.19
N ALA A 11 -28.50 5.92 -0.26
CA ALA A 11 -29.68 5.94 0.60
C ALA A 11 -29.19 6.05 2.06
N ASN A 12 -29.73 7.04 2.77
CA ASN A 12 -29.45 7.34 4.17
C ASN A 12 -29.49 6.08 5.04
N SER A 13 -28.31 5.59 5.40
CA SER A 13 -28.08 4.58 6.42
C SER A 13 -26.97 5.14 7.29
N ASN A 14 -27.24 5.34 8.59
CA ASN A 14 -26.21 5.57 9.61
C ASN A 14 -25.33 4.32 9.68
N ARG A 15 -24.44 4.14 8.71
CA ARG A 15 -23.37 3.16 8.79
C ARG A 15 -22.37 3.66 9.82
N PRO A 16 -21.97 2.83 10.80
CA PRO A 16 -20.86 3.19 11.68
C PRO A 16 -19.66 3.57 10.81
N ARG A 17 -18.99 4.67 11.17
CA ARG A 17 -17.81 5.17 10.48
C ARG A 17 -16.83 4.00 10.36
N LYS A 18 -16.57 3.54 9.13
CA LYS A 18 -15.74 2.35 8.89
C LYS A 18 -14.36 2.61 9.52
N GLU A 19 -13.96 1.80 10.49
CA GLU A 19 -12.67 1.97 11.15
C GLU A 19 -11.53 1.86 10.13
N LYS A 20 -10.46 2.64 10.37
CA LYS A 20 -9.32 2.73 9.45
C LYS A 20 -8.55 1.40 9.47
N ARG A 21 -8.13 0.96 8.29
CA ARG A 21 -7.42 -0.31 8.08
C ARG A 21 -5.94 -0.13 8.30
N LEU A 22 -5.31 -1.16 8.86
CA LEU A 22 -3.86 -1.32 8.86
C LEU A 22 -3.52 -2.40 7.83
N ARG A 23 -2.57 -2.11 6.94
CA ARG A 23 -1.98 -3.14 6.07
C ARG A 23 -0.47 -3.08 6.15
N TYR A 24 0.19 -4.20 5.89
CA TYR A 24 1.63 -4.26 5.78
C TYR A 24 2.03 -5.01 4.51
N VAL A 25 3.09 -4.53 3.85
CA VAL A 25 3.59 -5.06 2.58
C VAL A 25 4.86 -5.83 2.86
N LEU A 26 4.89 -7.08 2.41
CA LEU A 26 6.02 -7.99 2.53
C LEU A 26 6.80 -8.03 1.22
N SER A 27 8.13 -7.96 1.32
CA SER A 27 9.05 -8.18 0.21
C SER A 27 10.12 -9.22 0.61
N ASP A 28 10.37 -10.16 -0.29
CA ASP A 28 11.42 -11.20 -0.17
C ASP A 28 12.60 -10.89 -1.12
N THR A 29 12.58 -9.70 -1.69
CA THR A 29 13.40 -9.35 -2.84
C THR A 29 14.21 -8.11 -2.53
N ASP A 30 15.30 -7.96 -3.27
CA ASP A 30 16.16 -6.79 -3.23
C ASP A 30 15.34 -5.51 -3.39
N ASP A 31 15.24 -4.75 -2.30
CA ASP A 31 14.48 -3.49 -2.25
C ASP A 31 15.13 -2.39 -3.10
N THR A 32 16.27 -2.64 -3.72
CA THR A 32 16.86 -1.74 -4.72
C THR A 32 16.21 -1.86 -6.10
N LYS A 33 15.39 -2.90 -6.35
CA LYS A 33 14.76 -3.14 -7.65
C LYS A 33 13.25 -2.93 -7.60
N HIS A 34 12.67 -2.51 -8.72
CA HIS A 34 11.21 -2.49 -8.85
C HIS A 34 10.66 -3.90 -8.98
N CYS A 35 9.45 -4.14 -8.46
CA CYS A 35 8.76 -5.43 -8.56
C CYS A 35 7.46 -5.36 -9.37
N ALA A 36 7.19 -4.23 -10.04
CA ALA A 36 6.05 -4.06 -10.91
C ALA A 36 6.38 -3.09 -12.07
N GLY A 37 5.48 -3.01 -13.05
CA GLY A 37 5.65 -2.17 -14.24
C GLY A 37 5.94 -0.70 -13.93
N ILE A 38 6.80 -0.08 -14.73
CA ILE A 38 7.28 1.29 -14.53
C ILE A 38 6.44 2.24 -15.40
N ASN A 39 5.69 3.13 -14.75
CA ASN A 39 4.77 4.03 -15.43
C ASN A 39 5.43 5.31 -15.91
N CYS A 40 6.46 5.80 -15.20
CA CYS A 40 7.05 7.11 -15.49
C CYS A 40 8.56 7.16 -15.27
N LEU A 41 9.19 8.09 -15.98
CA LEU A 41 10.63 8.32 -16.02
C LEU A 41 10.90 9.83 -15.98
N ALA A 42 11.90 10.25 -15.22
CA ALA A 42 12.44 11.61 -15.29
C ALA A 42 13.97 11.56 -15.20
N VAL A 43 14.65 12.44 -15.95
CA VAL A 43 16.12 12.49 -15.98
C VAL A 43 16.58 13.83 -15.43
N LEU A 44 17.42 13.78 -14.41
CA LEU A 44 18.13 14.95 -13.88
C LEU A 44 19.55 14.94 -14.45
N LYS A 45 19.86 15.95 -15.26
CA LYS A 45 21.22 16.15 -15.77
C LYS A 45 22.02 17.00 -14.79
N SER A 46 23.26 16.60 -14.52
CA SER A 46 24.19 17.45 -13.76
C SER A 46 24.55 18.70 -14.57
N SER A 47 24.54 19.86 -13.91
CA SER A 47 24.99 21.13 -14.49
C SER A 47 26.52 21.20 -14.67
N PHE A 48 27.28 20.27 -14.05
CA PHE A 48 28.74 20.19 -14.12
C PHE A 48 29.16 18.98 -14.96
N SER A 49 30.23 19.15 -15.76
CA SER A 49 30.77 18.12 -16.67
C SER A 49 31.18 16.82 -15.97
N ASP A 50 31.44 16.87 -14.66
CA ASP A 50 31.91 15.74 -13.84
C ASP A 50 30.84 15.19 -12.88
N GLY A 51 29.61 15.71 -12.92
CA GLY A 51 28.56 15.27 -11.99
C GLY A 51 27.72 14.11 -12.53
N CYS A 52 27.38 13.17 -11.66
CA CYS A 52 26.52 12.04 -11.97
C CYS A 52 25.13 12.50 -12.44
N ASN A 53 24.67 11.94 -13.55
CA ASN A 53 23.28 12.08 -13.98
C ASN A 53 22.41 11.12 -13.17
N TYR A 54 21.15 11.51 -12.93
CA TYR A 54 20.21 10.64 -12.22
C TYR A 54 19.01 10.31 -13.09
N LEU A 55 18.62 9.05 -13.09
CA LEU A 55 17.33 8.59 -13.60
C LEU A 55 16.38 8.37 -12.43
N PHE A 56 15.19 8.93 -12.50
CA PHE A 56 14.09 8.66 -11.59
C PHE A 56 13.08 7.75 -12.29
N THR A 57 12.67 6.69 -11.61
CA THR A 57 11.67 5.73 -12.10
C THR A 57 10.51 5.66 -11.10
N GLY A 58 9.27 5.78 -11.58
CA GLY A 58 8.07 5.59 -10.78
C GLY A 58 7.31 4.35 -11.20
N SER A 59 6.98 3.49 -10.22
CA SER A 59 6.47 2.13 -10.47
C SER A 59 5.07 1.90 -9.91
N ARG A 60 4.42 0.88 -10.47
CA ARG A 60 3.17 0.29 -9.96
C ARG A 60 3.33 -0.41 -8.60
N ASP A 61 4.56 -0.58 -8.11
CA ASP A 61 4.81 -1.06 -6.75
C ASP A 61 4.61 0.02 -5.67
N GLY A 62 4.30 1.25 -6.10
CA GLY A 62 4.05 2.40 -5.22
C GLY A 62 5.32 3.07 -4.72
N THR A 63 6.47 2.76 -5.29
CA THR A 63 7.76 3.40 -4.97
C THR A 63 8.28 4.22 -6.15
N LEU A 64 9.10 5.23 -5.85
CA LEU A 64 10.02 5.80 -6.81
C LEU A 64 11.45 5.41 -6.47
N LYS A 65 12.31 5.30 -7.47
CA LYS A 65 13.74 5.02 -7.28
C LYS A 65 14.59 6.00 -8.05
N ARG A 66 15.71 6.40 -7.45
CA ARG A 66 16.75 7.20 -8.08
C ARG A 66 17.93 6.30 -8.41
N TRP A 67 18.34 6.30 -9.67
CA TRP A 67 19.48 5.57 -10.19
C TRP A 67 20.58 6.55 -10.53
N ALA A 68 21.76 6.40 -9.91
CA ALA A 68 22.96 7.10 -10.33
C ALA A 68 23.42 6.46 -11.65
N LEU A 69 23.57 7.27 -12.69
CA LEU A 69 23.97 6.83 -14.02
C LEU A 69 25.47 7.05 -14.21
N ASP A 70 26.16 5.95 -14.50
CA ASP A 70 27.53 5.93 -15.01
C ASP A 70 27.50 5.56 -16.50
N ASP A 71 28.64 5.58 -17.19
CA ASP A 71 28.72 5.36 -18.65
C ASP A 71 28.01 4.05 -19.07
N ASP A 72 28.28 2.96 -18.35
CA ASP A 72 27.76 1.60 -18.61
C ASP A 72 27.03 0.96 -17.41
N ALA A 73 26.73 1.71 -16.36
CA ALA A 73 26.08 1.18 -15.16
C ALA A 73 25.01 2.12 -14.61
N ALA A 74 24.06 1.53 -13.88
CA ALA A 74 23.09 2.29 -13.09
C ALA A 74 22.97 1.64 -11.71
N THR A 75 23.22 2.41 -10.66
CA THR A 75 23.16 1.93 -9.28
C THR A 75 22.00 2.61 -8.55
N CYS A 76 21.19 1.82 -7.83
CA CYS A 76 20.10 2.38 -7.04
C CYS A 76 20.68 3.18 -5.87
N SER A 77 20.45 4.49 -5.89
CA SER A 77 20.96 5.44 -4.91
C SER A 77 19.96 5.71 -3.78
N ALA A 78 18.66 5.72 -4.07
CA ALA A 78 17.60 5.93 -3.08
C ALA A 78 16.26 5.34 -3.52
N THR A 79 15.48 4.87 -2.54
CA THR A 79 14.08 4.48 -2.71
C THR A 79 13.18 5.49 -1.99
N PHE A 80 12.26 6.11 -2.72
CA PHE A 80 11.28 7.06 -2.19
C PHE A 80 9.97 6.30 -1.94
N GLU A 81 9.72 5.98 -0.67
CA GLU A 81 8.59 5.18 -0.26
C GLU A 81 7.63 6.02 0.59
N SER A 82 6.52 6.45 -0.01
CA SER A 82 5.46 7.17 0.71
C SER A 82 4.10 7.05 0.04
N HIS A 83 4.08 6.85 -1.28
CA HIS A 83 2.84 6.54 -2.00
C HIS A 83 2.30 5.18 -1.57
N VAL A 84 0.97 5.09 -1.52
CA VAL A 84 0.25 3.87 -1.10
C VAL A 84 -0.36 3.14 -2.28
N ASP A 85 -0.21 3.65 -3.49
CA ASP A 85 -0.71 3.07 -4.72
C ASP A 85 0.26 3.38 -5.87
N TRP A 86 -0.07 2.91 -7.07
CA TRP A 86 0.76 3.10 -8.26
C TRP A 86 1.22 4.55 -8.42
N VAL A 87 2.52 4.75 -8.62
CA VAL A 87 3.06 6.04 -9.08
C VAL A 87 2.75 6.13 -10.57
N ASN A 88 2.00 7.14 -10.97
CA ASN A 88 1.50 7.25 -12.34
C ASN A 88 2.38 8.16 -13.19
N ASP A 89 2.86 9.27 -12.63
CA ASP A 89 3.71 10.21 -13.34
C ASP A 89 4.67 10.94 -12.39
N THR A 90 5.76 11.45 -12.96
CA THR A 90 6.77 12.20 -12.21
C THR A 90 7.48 13.23 -13.06
N VAL A 91 7.76 14.39 -12.46
CA VAL A 91 8.46 15.50 -13.10
C VAL A 91 9.48 16.10 -12.14
N ILE A 92 10.50 16.73 -12.70
CA ILE A 92 11.45 17.53 -11.94
C ILE A 92 11.05 19.00 -12.15
N ALA A 93 10.90 19.71 -11.04
CA ALA A 93 10.55 21.13 -10.98
C ALA A 93 11.73 21.89 -10.34
N GLY A 94 12.30 22.83 -11.09
CA GLY A 94 13.52 23.53 -10.68
C GLY A 94 14.72 22.61 -10.52
N ASP A 95 15.66 23.05 -9.70
CA ASP A 95 16.96 22.40 -9.64
C ASP A 95 16.92 21.11 -8.82
N ASN A 96 16.11 21.07 -7.75
CA ASN A 96 16.15 19.99 -6.75
C ASN A 96 14.78 19.48 -6.29
N THR A 97 13.66 19.92 -6.88
CA THR A 97 12.34 19.45 -6.45
C THR A 97 11.81 18.38 -7.38
N HIS A 98 11.65 17.18 -6.86
CA HIS A 98 11.01 16.08 -7.56
C HIS A 98 9.54 16.04 -7.18
N VAL A 99 8.64 15.92 -8.15
CA VAL A 99 7.19 15.83 -7.92
C VAL A 99 6.67 14.54 -8.53
N SER A 100 5.89 13.80 -7.76
CA SER A 100 5.24 12.56 -8.21
C SER A 100 3.73 12.61 -7.96
N CYS A 101 2.98 11.88 -8.78
CA CYS A 101 1.54 11.71 -8.60
C CYS A 101 1.15 10.23 -8.60
N SER A 102 0.07 9.90 -7.92
CA SER A 102 -0.31 8.51 -7.70
C SER A 102 -1.82 8.25 -7.77
N SER A 103 -2.13 6.96 -7.94
CA SER A 103 -3.48 6.42 -7.78
C SER A 103 -3.98 6.48 -6.33
N ASP A 104 -3.15 6.92 -5.37
CA ASP A 104 -3.58 7.21 -4.00
C ASP A 104 -4.25 8.59 -3.82
N THR A 105 -4.57 9.26 -4.93
CA THR A 105 -5.18 10.60 -5.02
C THR A 105 -4.29 11.74 -4.53
N THR A 106 -2.98 11.51 -4.35
CA THR A 106 -2.05 12.53 -3.86
C THR A 106 -0.99 12.90 -4.87
N LEU A 107 -0.48 14.14 -4.73
CA LEU A 107 0.83 14.52 -5.22
C LEU A 107 1.80 14.56 -4.05
N LYS A 108 3.04 14.17 -4.27
CA LYS A 108 4.10 14.26 -3.29
C LYS A 108 5.29 15.00 -3.87
N THR A 109 5.91 15.80 -3.02
CA THR A 109 7.14 16.51 -3.35
C THR A 109 8.31 15.88 -2.59
N TRP A 110 9.46 15.82 -3.23
CA TRP A 110 10.67 15.21 -2.71
C TRP A 110 11.86 16.10 -3.06
N ASN A 111 12.92 15.99 -2.28
CA ASN A 111 14.19 16.55 -2.67
C ASN A 111 14.90 15.53 -3.58
N CYS A 112 15.32 15.95 -4.78
CA CYS A 112 15.99 15.11 -5.77
C CYS A 112 17.24 14.40 -5.21
N LEU A 113 17.92 15.01 -4.24
CA LEU A 113 19.18 14.56 -3.66
C LEU A 113 19.04 13.97 -2.25
N SER A 114 17.84 13.98 -1.65
CA SER A 114 17.64 13.33 -0.34
C SER A 114 17.62 11.80 -0.43
N ASP A 115 17.60 11.17 0.72
CA ASP A 115 17.57 9.72 0.96
C ASP A 115 16.17 9.09 0.86
N GLY A 116 15.21 9.76 0.20
CA GLY A 116 13.86 9.23 0.00
C GLY A 116 12.76 9.91 0.81
N THR A 117 13.11 10.88 1.65
CA THR A 117 12.16 11.58 2.53
C THR A 117 11.14 12.44 1.75
N CYS A 118 9.86 12.18 1.99
CA CYS A 118 8.76 12.97 1.43
C CYS A 118 8.69 14.34 2.13
N THR A 119 8.79 15.42 1.35
CA THR A 119 8.79 16.80 1.89
C THR A 119 7.38 17.34 2.12
N SER A 120 6.43 17.06 1.23
CA SER A 120 5.02 17.47 1.37
C SER A 120 4.08 16.54 0.62
N THR A 121 2.83 16.47 1.07
CA THR A 121 1.77 15.69 0.40
C THR A 121 0.57 16.60 0.14
N LEU A 122 0.23 16.76 -1.14
CA LEU A 122 -0.87 17.60 -1.62
C LEU A 122 -2.08 16.72 -1.96
N ARG A 123 -3.26 17.08 -1.42
CA ARG A 123 -4.46 16.20 -1.40
C ARG A 123 -5.69 16.85 -2.06
N GLN A 124 -5.47 17.67 -3.08
CA GLN A 124 -6.56 18.43 -3.71
C GLN A 124 -7.39 17.62 -4.71
N HIS A 125 -6.82 16.55 -5.29
CA HIS A 125 -7.54 15.68 -6.23
C HIS A 125 -8.48 14.73 -5.50
N SER A 126 -9.65 14.50 -6.10
CA SER A 126 -10.72 13.65 -5.57
C SER A 126 -10.64 12.19 -6.02
N ASP A 127 -9.87 11.90 -7.07
CA ASP A 127 -9.65 10.57 -7.65
C ASP A 127 -8.18 10.42 -8.08
N TYR A 128 -7.83 9.33 -8.77
CA TYR A 128 -6.45 9.02 -9.14
C TYR A 128 -5.83 10.14 -9.97
N VAL A 129 -4.61 10.53 -9.59
CA VAL A 129 -3.84 11.54 -10.33
C VAL A 129 -2.98 10.81 -11.35
N THR A 130 -3.20 11.08 -12.63
CA THR A 130 -2.71 10.24 -13.74
C THR A 130 -1.52 10.82 -14.48
N CYS A 131 -1.34 12.14 -14.45
CA CYS A 131 -0.34 12.82 -15.26
C CYS A 131 0.10 14.15 -14.62
N LEU A 132 1.33 14.54 -14.92
CA LEU A 132 1.98 15.77 -14.51
C LEU A 132 2.58 16.48 -15.73
N ALA A 133 2.82 17.79 -15.60
CA ALA A 133 3.62 18.55 -16.54
C ALA A 133 4.36 19.66 -15.78
N ALA A 134 5.62 19.92 -16.12
CA ALA A 134 6.43 20.96 -15.50
C ALA A 134 6.99 21.92 -16.56
N ALA A 135 7.03 23.21 -16.24
CA ALA A 135 7.61 24.22 -17.13
C ALA A 135 9.13 24.28 -16.91
N GLU A 136 9.90 24.02 -17.96
CA GLU A 136 11.37 23.92 -17.86
C GLU A 136 12.05 25.23 -17.44
N LYS A 137 11.61 26.39 -17.98
CA LYS A 137 12.17 27.71 -17.64
C LYS A 137 11.48 28.36 -16.46
N ASN A 138 10.22 28.01 -16.20
CA ASN A 138 9.47 28.49 -15.03
C ASN A 138 9.36 27.38 -14.00
N THR A 139 10.47 27.19 -13.29
CA THR A 139 10.80 26.04 -12.46
C THR A 139 9.79 25.71 -11.36
N ASN A 140 8.95 26.67 -10.96
CA ASN A 140 8.00 26.50 -9.87
C ASN A 140 6.62 26.02 -10.33
N VAL A 141 6.34 26.09 -11.64
CA VAL A 141 5.01 25.79 -12.18
C VAL A 141 4.90 24.33 -12.58
N VAL A 142 4.05 23.59 -11.89
CA VAL A 142 3.67 22.21 -12.19
C VAL A 142 2.17 22.13 -12.41
N ALA A 143 1.72 21.34 -13.38
CA ALA A 143 0.32 21.01 -13.58
C ALA A 143 0.07 19.54 -13.26
N SER A 144 -1.13 19.21 -12.78
CA SER A 144 -1.55 17.83 -12.54
C SER A 144 -2.97 17.57 -12.97
N GLY A 145 -3.20 16.37 -13.50
CA GLY A 145 -4.47 15.93 -14.07
C GLY A 145 -4.91 14.61 -13.44
N GLY A 146 -6.22 14.43 -13.27
CA GLY A 146 -6.76 13.23 -12.62
C GLY A 146 -8.01 12.64 -13.29
N LEU A 147 -8.40 11.47 -12.82
CA LEU A 147 -9.58 10.74 -13.31
C LEU A 147 -10.90 11.45 -13.00
N GLY A 148 -10.94 12.31 -11.99
CA GLY A 148 -12.07 13.18 -11.66
C GLY A 148 -12.33 14.29 -12.68
N GLY A 149 -11.49 14.43 -13.72
CA GLY A 149 -11.54 15.53 -14.68
C GLY A 149 -10.92 16.83 -14.16
N GLU A 150 -10.29 16.77 -12.99
CA GLU A 150 -9.63 17.88 -12.36
C GLU A 150 -8.27 18.14 -13.02
N VAL A 151 -7.99 19.42 -13.30
CA VAL A 151 -6.67 19.90 -13.70
C VAL A 151 -6.30 21.04 -12.77
N PHE A 152 -5.19 20.89 -12.04
CA PHE A 152 -4.67 21.88 -11.12
C PHE A 152 -3.30 22.37 -11.58
N VAL A 153 -3.05 23.66 -11.43
CA VAL A 153 -1.75 24.31 -11.65
C VAL A 153 -1.23 24.77 -10.29
N TRP A 154 0.00 24.38 -10.00
CA TRP A 154 0.69 24.50 -8.73
C TRP A 154 1.91 25.40 -8.90
N ASP A 155 2.09 26.30 -7.94
CA ASP A 155 3.34 26.96 -7.60
C ASP A 155 3.92 26.13 -6.46
N ILE A 156 4.87 25.26 -6.79
CA ILE A 156 5.39 24.24 -5.87
C ILE A 156 6.14 24.88 -4.70
N GLU A 157 6.88 25.96 -4.94
CA GLU A 157 7.56 26.68 -3.87
C GLU A 157 6.55 27.23 -2.86
N ALA A 158 5.50 27.90 -3.35
CA ALA A 158 4.42 28.41 -2.49
C ALA A 158 3.63 27.30 -1.78
N ALA A 159 3.45 26.14 -2.42
CA ALA A 159 2.75 24.99 -1.84
C ALA A 159 3.53 24.31 -0.70
N VAL A 160 4.86 24.38 -0.73
CA VAL A 160 5.75 23.70 0.24
C VAL A 160 6.21 24.66 1.36
N THR A 161 6.16 25.98 1.16
CA THR A 161 6.53 26.95 2.22
C THR A 161 5.60 26.85 3.46
N PRO A 162 6.15 26.67 4.68
CA PRO A 162 5.34 26.63 5.90
C PRO A 162 4.66 27.98 6.15
N LEU A 163 3.34 27.98 6.39
CA LEU A 163 2.64 29.17 6.86
C LEU A 163 3.07 29.49 8.29
N SER A 164 3.78 30.60 8.49
CA SER A 164 3.95 31.18 9.82
C SER A 164 2.57 31.62 10.32
N LYS A 165 2.14 31.08 11.46
CA LYS A 165 0.97 31.61 12.17
C LYS A 165 1.32 33.02 12.64
N SER A 166 0.83 34.06 11.99
CA SER A 166 0.80 35.39 12.61
C SER A 166 -0.26 35.34 13.72
N SER A 167 0.20 35.29 14.97
CA SER A 167 -0.63 35.54 16.14
C SER A 167 -1.15 36.97 16.11
N ASP A 168 -2.45 37.13 16.35
CA ASP A 168 -3.11 38.42 16.55
C ASP A 168 -2.33 39.31 17.53
N VAL A 169 -2.03 40.54 17.11
CA VAL A 169 -1.75 41.64 18.04
C VAL A 169 -2.67 42.80 17.65
N LEU A 170 -3.40 43.25 18.66
CA LEU A 170 -4.42 44.27 18.68
C LEU A 170 -3.96 45.59 18.03
N GLU A 171 -4.92 46.29 17.44
CA GLU A 171 -4.83 47.68 17.00
C GLU A 171 -4.30 48.58 18.12
N ASP A 172 -3.33 49.45 17.81
CA ASP A 172 -3.37 50.85 18.25
C ASP A 172 -2.34 51.77 17.54
N ASN A 173 -2.88 52.88 17.02
CA ASN A 173 -2.33 54.25 16.85
C ASN A 173 -1.27 54.63 15.78
N CYS A 174 -1.78 55.46 14.85
CA CYS A 174 -1.23 56.46 13.92
C CYS A 174 0.22 57.00 14.10
N SER A 175 0.94 57.19 12.97
CA SER A 175 1.24 58.53 12.37
C SER A 175 2.28 58.49 11.23
N ASN A 176 2.22 59.54 10.39
CA ASN A 176 2.89 59.77 9.09
C ASN A 176 4.42 59.62 9.05
N GLY A 177 4.92 59.13 7.90
CA GLY A 177 6.31 59.28 7.45
C GLY A 177 6.50 58.82 6.00
N ILE A 178 6.58 59.78 5.07
CA ILE A 178 6.80 59.60 3.63
C ILE A 178 8.31 59.48 3.32
N ASN A 179 8.63 58.63 2.33
CA ASN A 179 9.91 58.44 1.57
C ASN A 179 11.08 57.75 2.32
N GLY A 180 11.76 56.74 1.78
CA GLY A 180 11.72 56.05 0.50
C GLY A 180 13.03 55.27 0.31
N SER A 181 12.95 53.99 -0.07
CA SER A 181 14.01 53.30 -0.81
C SER A 181 13.41 52.07 -1.47
N ALA A 182 13.29 52.14 -2.79
CA ALA A 182 12.80 51.08 -3.63
C ALA A 182 13.88 49.99 -3.78
N ASN A 183 13.53 48.77 -3.40
CA ASN A 183 14.09 47.56 -4.00
C ASN A 183 12.91 46.82 -4.66
N SER A 184 12.96 46.77 -5.99
CA SER A 184 11.97 46.17 -6.87
C SER A 184 11.84 44.66 -6.62
N LEU A 185 10.68 44.21 -6.18
CA LEU A 185 10.28 42.81 -6.26
C LEU A 185 9.77 42.53 -7.69
N SER A 186 10.39 41.58 -8.38
CA SER A 186 9.92 41.03 -9.64
C SER A 186 8.61 40.25 -9.43
N ILE A 187 7.57 40.60 -10.19
CA ILE A 187 6.27 39.93 -10.21
C ILE A 187 6.43 38.54 -10.88
N SER A 188 6.44 37.47 -10.07
CA SER A 188 6.29 36.09 -10.55
C SER A 188 5.48 35.18 -9.60
N SER A 189 4.78 35.73 -8.61
CA SER A 189 4.02 34.92 -7.64
C SER A 189 2.57 34.70 -8.06
N LEU A 190 2.16 33.44 -8.23
CA LEU A 190 0.77 33.04 -8.49
C LEU A 190 0.04 32.86 -7.16
N ARG A 191 -0.36 33.96 -6.51
CA ARG A 191 -1.21 33.93 -5.30
C ARG A 191 -2.62 34.41 -5.63
N THR A 192 -3.63 33.65 -5.19
CA THR A 192 -5.01 34.12 -5.16
C THR A 192 -5.38 34.42 -3.72
N ILE A 193 -5.59 35.69 -3.37
CA ILE A 193 -6.22 36.10 -2.11
C ILE A 193 -7.73 36.11 -2.37
N SER A 194 -8.47 35.22 -1.70
CA SER A 194 -9.93 35.17 -1.84
C SER A 194 -10.58 36.27 -1.03
N SER A 195 -11.23 37.22 -1.70
CA SER A 195 -12.29 38.04 -1.14
C SER A 195 -13.60 37.62 -1.82
N SER A 196 -14.50 36.98 -1.07
CA SER A 196 -15.98 37.17 -1.09
C SER A 196 -16.75 35.93 -0.63
N ASN A 197 -17.69 36.19 0.29
CA ASN A 197 -18.62 35.27 0.94
C ASN A 197 -19.52 34.49 -0.03
N SER A 198 -19.55 33.16 0.10
CA SER A 198 -20.76 32.36 -0.10
C SER A 198 -20.64 31.03 0.66
N ILE A 199 -21.62 30.76 1.51
CA ILE A 199 -21.65 29.63 2.45
C ILE A 199 -21.99 28.35 1.70
N ALA A 200 -21.08 27.38 1.70
CA ALA A 200 -21.35 25.98 1.39
C ALA A 200 -20.50 25.09 2.29
N ALA A 201 -21.18 24.19 3.02
CA ALA A 201 -20.59 23.33 4.05
C ALA A 201 -19.64 22.28 3.44
N GLN A 202 -18.34 22.32 3.78
CA GLN A 202 -17.41 21.21 3.56
C GLN A 202 -16.35 21.08 4.67
N THR A 203 -16.07 19.81 4.95
CA THR A 203 -15.15 19.19 5.91
C THR A 203 -13.75 19.82 5.98
N ALA A 204 -13.30 20.08 7.22
CA ALA A 204 -11.94 20.38 7.69
C ALA A 204 -10.84 20.59 6.61
N GLN A 205 -10.73 21.82 6.10
CA GLN A 205 -9.59 22.30 5.32
C GLN A 205 -8.66 23.07 6.26
N CYS A 206 -7.38 22.70 6.32
CA CYS A 206 -6.34 23.63 6.79
C CYS A 206 -6.36 24.83 5.83
N HIS A 207 -6.58 26.04 6.35
CA HIS A 207 -6.46 27.28 5.57
C HIS A 207 -5.00 27.41 5.09
N GLY A 208 -4.75 27.02 3.84
CA GLY A 208 -3.44 26.91 3.22
C GLY A 208 -3.55 26.97 1.69
N TYR A 209 -2.40 27.14 1.02
CA TYR A 209 -2.24 27.30 -0.43
C TYR A 209 -3.32 26.59 -1.28
N VAL A 210 -3.96 27.33 -2.19
CA VAL A 210 -4.97 26.81 -3.12
C VAL A 210 -4.41 26.84 -4.54
N PRO A 211 -4.28 25.69 -5.23
CA PRO A 211 -3.83 25.67 -6.61
C PRO A 211 -4.86 26.29 -7.56
N ILE A 212 -4.39 26.77 -8.70
CA ILE A 212 -5.26 27.30 -9.75
C ILE A 212 -5.97 26.11 -10.41
N SER A 213 -7.30 26.18 -10.52
CA SER A 213 -8.10 25.13 -11.17
C SER A 213 -8.44 25.48 -12.62
N ALA A 214 -7.96 24.66 -13.56
CA ALA A 214 -8.31 24.76 -14.97
C ALA A 214 -9.66 24.05 -15.23
N LYS A 215 -10.76 24.73 -14.91
CA LYS A 215 -12.11 24.14 -14.90
C LYS A 215 -12.66 23.87 -16.29
N GLY A 216 -12.85 22.61 -16.67
CA GLY A 216 -13.73 22.29 -17.80
C GLY A 216 -13.52 20.99 -18.57
N HIS A 217 -12.59 20.14 -18.16
CA HIS A 217 -12.76 18.71 -18.41
C HIS A 217 -13.96 18.21 -17.60
N LYS A 218 -14.81 17.42 -18.24
CA LYS A 218 -15.95 16.72 -17.64
C LYS A 218 -15.69 15.23 -17.49
N GLU A 219 -14.61 14.74 -18.07
CA GLU A 219 -14.20 13.34 -18.05
C GLU A 219 -12.73 13.22 -17.66
N SER A 220 -12.25 11.99 -17.50
CA SER A 220 -10.92 11.68 -17.00
C SER A 220 -9.79 12.24 -17.87
N VAL A 221 -8.83 12.89 -17.23
CA VAL A 221 -7.60 13.40 -17.86
C VAL A 221 -6.54 12.31 -17.79
N TYR A 222 -5.80 12.11 -18.89
CA TYR A 222 -4.75 11.09 -19.00
C TYR A 222 -3.40 11.66 -19.46
N ALA A 223 -3.37 12.86 -20.04
CA ALA A 223 -2.15 13.48 -20.52
C ALA A 223 -2.16 14.99 -20.27
N LEU A 224 -1.00 15.53 -19.91
CA LEU A 224 -0.73 16.95 -19.79
C LEU A 224 0.59 17.29 -20.49
N ALA A 225 0.71 18.50 -21.01
CA ALA A 225 1.98 19.09 -21.38
C ALA A 225 1.92 20.61 -21.20
N ILE A 226 3.05 21.21 -20.84
CA ILE A 226 3.20 22.66 -20.65
C ILE A 226 4.42 23.11 -21.44
N ASN A 227 4.40 24.31 -22.01
CA ASN A 227 5.59 24.86 -22.67
C ASN A 227 6.64 25.32 -21.64
N ASP A 228 7.89 25.50 -22.09
CA ASP A 228 9.02 25.89 -21.24
C ASP A 228 8.72 27.13 -20.39
N SER A 229 8.04 28.13 -20.96
CA SER A 229 7.72 29.39 -20.27
C SER A 229 6.57 29.29 -19.28
N GLY A 230 5.82 28.18 -19.27
CA GLY A 230 4.64 28.02 -18.42
C GLY A 230 3.44 28.88 -18.81
N SER A 231 3.35 29.31 -20.07
CA SER A 231 2.28 30.20 -20.57
C SER A 231 1.13 29.46 -21.25
N LEU A 232 1.33 28.21 -21.66
CA LEU A 232 0.31 27.37 -22.28
C LEU A 232 0.34 25.98 -21.67
N LEU A 233 -0.83 25.53 -21.20
CA LEU A 233 -1.05 24.16 -20.75
C LEU A 233 -2.01 23.46 -21.70
N VAL A 234 -1.63 22.28 -22.17
CA VAL A 234 -2.52 21.38 -22.90
C VAL A 234 -2.87 20.16 -22.09
N SER A 235 -4.06 19.65 -22.33
CA SER A 235 -4.60 18.50 -21.62
C SER A 235 -5.41 17.60 -22.56
N GLY A 236 -5.33 16.30 -22.34
CA GLY A 236 -5.97 15.27 -23.14
C GLY A 236 -6.50 14.15 -22.24
N GLY A 237 -7.56 13.48 -22.69
CA GLY A 237 -8.22 12.44 -21.92
C GLY A 237 -9.34 11.77 -22.69
N THR A 238 -10.30 11.19 -21.97
CA THR A 238 -11.40 10.41 -22.58
C THR A 238 -12.39 11.26 -23.35
N GLU A 239 -12.37 12.59 -23.17
CA GLU A 239 -13.11 13.53 -24.01
C GLU A 239 -12.65 13.54 -25.49
N LYS A 240 -11.53 12.88 -25.81
CA LYS A 240 -10.96 12.72 -27.17
C LYS A 240 -10.56 14.04 -27.83
N VAL A 241 -10.31 15.05 -27.00
CA VAL A 241 -10.04 16.40 -27.44
C VAL A 241 -8.89 16.99 -26.64
N VAL A 242 -7.98 17.67 -27.34
CA VAL A 242 -6.95 18.49 -26.71
C VAL A 242 -7.56 19.82 -26.28
N ARG A 243 -7.47 20.14 -25.00
CA ARG A 243 -7.87 21.45 -24.45
C ARG A 243 -6.63 22.26 -24.11
N VAL A 244 -6.67 23.55 -24.42
CA VAL A 244 -5.59 24.51 -24.16
C VAL A 244 -6.06 25.55 -23.16
N TRP A 245 -5.20 25.88 -22.20
CA TRP A 245 -5.46 26.76 -21.08
C TRP A 245 -4.34 27.77 -20.91
N ASP A 246 -4.66 28.92 -20.35
CA ASP A 246 -3.70 29.82 -19.72
C ASP A 246 -3.46 29.34 -18.27
N PRO A 247 -2.26 28.82 -17.93
CA PRO A 247 -1.96 28.28 -16.60
C PRO A 247 -2.04 29.33 -15.49
N ARG A 248 -1.79 30.61 -15.81
CA ARG A 248 -1.75 31.71 -14.84
C ARG A 248 -3.14 32.09 -14.34
N THR A 249 -4.15 31.93 -15.18
CA THR A 249 -5.53 32.33 -14.86
C THR A 249 -6.47 31.13 -14.72
N GLY A 250 -6.07 29.95 -15.18
CA GLY A 250 -6.94 28.77 -15.31
C GLY A 250 -8.00 28.92 -16.40
N SER A 251 -7.89 29.95 -17.24
CA SER A 251 -8.89 30.26 -18.28
C SER A 251 -8.73 29.36 -19.50
N LYS A 252 -9.86 29.02 -20.13
CA LYS A 252 -9.89 28.25 -21.40
C LYS A 252 -9.46 29.14 -22.55
N THR A 253 -8.54 28.64 -23.36
CA THR A 253 -8.13 29.32 -24.60
C THR A 253 -8.82 28.71 -25.81
N MET A 254 -8.70 27.39 -26.03
CA MET A 254 -9.26 26.72 -27.20
C MET A 254 -9.47 25.21 -27.02
N LYS A 255 -10.16 24.58 -27.98
CA LYS A 255 -10.52 23.16 -27.99
C LYS A 255 -10.26 22.54 -29.38
N LEU A 256 -9.35 21.57 -29.47
CA LEU A 256 -8.93 20.96 -30.74
C LEU A 256 -9.53 19.56 -30.93
N ARG A 257 -10.47 19.45 -31.86
CA ARG A 257 -11.19 18.20 -32.15
C ARG A 257 -10.52 17.41 -33.26
N GLY A 258 -10.51 16.09 -33.11
CA GLY A 258 -10.17 15.22 -34.23
C GLY A 258 -9.80 13.79 -33.86
N HIS A 259 -9.33 13.53 -32.63
CA HIS A 259 -9.15 12.15 -32.17
C HIS A 259 -10.48 11.42 -32.01
N THR A 260 -10.42 10.11 -32.19
CA THR A 260 -11.57 9.20 -32.11
C THR A 260 -11.56 8.35 -30.83
N ASP A 261 -10.47 8.44 -30.06
CA ASP A 261 -10.32 7.74 -28.79
C ASP A 261 -9.48 8.54 -27.76
N ASN A 262 -9.28 7.97 -26.57
CA ASN A 262 -8.60 8.58 -25.42
C ASN A 262 -7.15 9.01 -25.76
N ILE A 263 -6.79 10.23 -25.38
CA ILE A 263 -5.46 10.82 -25.54
C ILE A 263 -4.61 10.48 -24.32
N ARG A 264 -3.52 9.73 -24.49
CA ARG A 264 -2.67 9.27 -23.38
C ARG A 264 -1.28 9.89 -23.31
N ALA A 265 -0.80 10.49 -24.39
CA ALA A 265 0.45 11.25 -24.40
C ALA A 265 0.25 12.61 -25.07
N LEU A 266 0.91 13.62 -24.53
CA LEU A 266 0.99 14.97 -25.11
C LEU A 266 2.43 15.46 -25.01
N LEU A 267 2.88 16.16 -26.06
CA LEU A 267 4.12 16.93 -26.06
C LEU A 267 3.83 18.32 -26.62
N MET A 268 4.63 19.30 -26.20
CA MET A 268 4.61 20.66 -26.73
C MET A 268 6.01 21.07 -27.15
N ASP A 269 6.12 21.91 -28.17
CA ASP A 269 7.39 22.53 -28.50
C ASP A 269 7.72 23.66 -27.50
N SER A 270 8.99 24.04 -27.43
CA SER A 270 9.47 25.08 -26.50
C SER A 270 8.79 26.43 -26.69
N THR A 271 8.30 26.72 -27.90
CA THR A 271 7.60 27.98 -28.20
C THR A 271 6.12 27.95 -27.82
N GLY A 272 5.53 26.77 -27.62
CA GLY A 272 4.10 26.59 -27.44
C GLY A 272 3.28 26.81 -28.72
N ARG A 273 3.90 26.73 -29.90
CA ARG A 273 3.22 26.83 -31.20
C ARG A 273 2.64 25.49 -31.63
N TYR A 274 3.36 24.41 -31.38
CA TYR A 274 3.00 23.08 -31.85
C TYR A 274 2.77 22.11 -30.69
N CYS A 275 1.79 21.24 -30.85
CA CYS A 275 1.49 20.18 -29.90
C CYS A 275 1.39 18.84 -30.64
N LEU A 276 2.00 17.80 -30.08
CA LEU A 276 1.84 16.42 -30.53
C LEU A 276 0.96 15.65 -29.55
N SER A 277 0.09 14.80 -30.09
CA SER A 277 -0.78 13.94 -29.28
C SER A 277 -0.69 12.48 -29.70
N GLY A 278 -0.53 11.61 -28.69
CA GLY A 278 -0.46 10.16 -28.80
C GLY A 278 -1.75 9.52 -28.23
N PRO A 279 -2.68 9.10 -29.10
CA PRO A 279 -3.98 8.58 -28.69
C PRO A 279 -4.07 7.05 -28.73
N SER A 280 -5.19 6.54 -28.19
CA SER A 280 -5.59 5.14 -28.28
C SER A 280 -6.09 4.74 -29.67
N ASP A 281 -6.41 5.71 -30.53
CA ASP A 281 -6.85 5.46 -31.91
C ASP A 281 -5.70 5.15 -32.90
N SER A 282 -4.49 4.90 -32.38
CA SER A 282 -3.23 4.62 -33.11
C SER A 282 -2.68 5.76 -33.98
N MET A 283 -3.37 6.91 -34.05
CA MET A 283 -3.02 8.01 -34.96
C MET A 283 -2.38 9.20 -34.25
N ILE A 284 -1.07 9.35 -34.36
CA ILE A 284 -0.38 10.52 -33.78
C ILE A 284 -0.78 11.77 -34.56
N ARG A 285 -1.05 12.89 -33.88
CA ARG A 285 -1.41 14.16 -34.55
C ARG A 285 -0.52 15.31 -34.14
N LEU A 286 -0.15 16.13 -35.13
CA LEU A 286 0.52 17.41 -34.93
C LEU A 286 -0.50 18.53 -35.08
N TRP A 287 -0.62 19.35 -34.05
CA TRP A 287 -1.51 20.50 -33.96
C TRP A 287 -0.70 21.79 -34.02
N ASP A 288 -1.16 22.76 -34.82
CA ASP A 288 -0.71 24.15 -34.74
C ASP A 288 -1.70 24.90 -33.86
N LEU A 289 -1.24 25.36 -32.70
CA LEU A 289 -2.04 26.07 -31.71
C LEU A 289 -2.40 27.50 -32.17
N GLY A 290 -1.56 28.12 -33.01
CA GLY A 290 -1.85 29.43 -33.59
C GLY A 290 -2.95 29.37 -34.66
N GLN A 291 -2.92 28.33 -35.50
CA GLN A 291 -3.96 28.08 -36.51
C GLN A 291 -5.17 27.30 -35.97
N GLN A 292 -5.08 26.78 -34.75
CA GLN A 292 -6.12 25.99 -34.07
C GLN A 292 -6.60 24.77 -34.88
N ARG A 293 -5.68 24.08 -35.57
CA ARG A 293 -6.02 22.93 -36.42
C ARG A 293 -4.98 21.83 -36.38
N CYS A 294 -5.41 20.63 -36.77
CA CYS A 294 -4.51 19.53 -37.07
C CYS A 294 -3.76 19.83 -38.38
N VAL A 295 -2.43 19.80 -38.34
CA VAL A 295 -1.56 20.00 -39.51
C VAL A 295 -1.27 18.66 -40.18
N HIS A 296 -0.84 17.67 -39.37
CA HIS A 296 -0.45 16.36 -39.85
C HIS A 296 -1.00 15.26 -38.95
N SER A 297 -1.15 14.08 -39.53
CA SER A 297 -1.49 12.85 -38.81
C SER A 297 -0.52 11.75 -39.28
N TYR A 298 0.05 11.00 -38.33
CA TYR A 298 1.03 9.95 -38.59
C TYR A 298 0.47 8.58 -38.19
N ALA A 299 0.14 7.75 -39.18
CA ALA A 299 -0.25 6.34 -38.98
C ALA A 299 0.99 5.44 -38.98
N VAL A 300 1.61 5.32 -37.81
CA VAL A 300 2.87 4.57 -37.62
C VAL A 300 2.65 3.29 -36.82
N HIS A 301 1.77 3.34 -35.83
CA HIS A 301 1.48 2.25 -34.91
C HIS A 301 0.28 1.41 -35.37
N THR A 302 0.25 0.14 -34.97
CA THR A 302 -0.88 -0.77 -35.25
C THR A 302 -1.89 -0.84 -34.11
N ASP A 303 -1.55 -0.27 -32.95
CA ASP A 303 -2.39 -0.19 -31.77
C ASP A 303 -2.16 1.16 -31.06
N SER A 304 -2.81 1.34 -29.92
CA SER A 304 -2.76 2.51 -29.05
C SER A 304 -1.35 3.04 -28.76
N VAL A 305 -1.15 4.35 -28.94
CA VAL A 305 0.10 5.07 -28.59
C VAL A 305 -0.01 5.61 -27.15
N TRP A 306 0.98 5.29 -26.33
CA TRP A 306 0.94 5.53 -24.87
C TRP A 306 2.01 6.52 -24.43
N ALA A 307 3.14 6.56 -25.13
CA ALA A 307 4.28 7.39 -24.80
C ALA A 307 4.78 8.15 -26.03
N LEU A 308 5.23 9.38 -25.79
CA LEU A 308 5.91 10.21 -26.78
C LEU A 308 7.14 10.85 -26.13
N ALA A 309 8.23 10.99 -26.89
CA ALA A 309 9.36 11.85 -26.55
C ALA A 309 9.82 12.59 -27.80
N SER A 310 10.39 13.79 -27.69
CA SER A 310 10.88 14.55 -28.85
C SER A 310 12.36 14.88 -28.73
N THR A 311 13.01 15.07 -29.87
CA THR A 311 14.31 15.76 -29.91
C THR A 311 14.19 17.19 -29.38
N PRO A 312 15.27 17.81 -28.85
CA PRO A 312 15.22 19.20 -28.36
C PRO A 312 14.78 20.23 -29.40
N THR A 313 15.03 19.96 -30.68
CA THR A 313 14.62 20.83 -31.80
C THR A 313 13.17 20.65 -32.21
N PHE A 314 12.43 19.72 -31.57
CA PHE A 314 11.07 19.32 -31.94
C PHE A 314 10.93 18.94 -33.43
N SER A 315 12.00 18.42 -34.05
CA SER A 315 12.00 18.00 -35.45
C SER A 315 11.63 16.53 -35.64
N HIS A 316 11.99 15.68 -34.67
CA HIS A 316 11.69 14.26 -34.68
C HIS A 316 11.01 13.85 -33.37
N VAL A 317 10.14 12.85 -33.47
CA VAL A 317 9.38 12.28 -32.36
C VAL A 317 9.63 10.78 -32.24
N TYR A 318 9.87 10.34 -31.02
CA TYR A 318 9.85 8.94 -30.62
C TYR A 318 8.45 8.58 -30.11
N SER A 319 7.92 7.45 -30.52
CA SER A 319 6.59 6.99 -30.13
C SER A 319 6.56 5.51 -29.79
N GLY A 320 5.82 5.17 -28.74
CA GLY A 320 5.67 3.80 -28.26
C GLY A 320 4.31 3.56 -27.61
N GLY A 321 3.88 2.30 -27.57
CA GLY A 321 2.64 1.97 -26.89
C GLY A 321 2.32 0.48 -26.84
N ARG A 322 1.05 0.16 -27.07
CA ARG A 322 0.50 -1.19 -26.89
C ARG A 322 1.01 -2.21 -27.91
N ASP A 323 1.43 -1.76 -29.09
CA ASP A 323 1.99 -2.60 -30.15
C ASP A 323 3.47 -2.96 -29.94
N LEU A 324 4.01 -2.69 -28.75
CA LEU A 324 5.37 -3.08 -28.31
C LEU A 324 6.50 -2.43 -29.11
N SER A 325 6.18 -1.55 -30.05
CA SER A 325 7.10 -1.05 -31.05
C SER A 325 7.55 0.37 -30.70
N LEU A 326 8.84 0.64 -30.84
CA LEU A 326 9.41 1.98 -30.74
C LEU A 326 9.70 2.51 -32.15
N TYR A 327 9.11 3.64 -32.49
CA TYR A 327 9.35 4.33 -33.76
C TYR A 327 10.00 5.68 -33.56
N LEU A 328 10.78 6.12 -34.55
CA LEU A 328 11.27 7.49 -34.70
C LEU A 328 10.69 8.08 -35.98
N THR A 329 10.04 9.23 -35.89
CA THR A 329 9.37 9.88 -37.03
C THR A 329 9.89 11.31 -37.20
N ASP A 330 10.30 11.65 -38.42
CA ASP A 330 10.58 13.03 -38.84
C ASP A 330 9.24 13.74 -39.11
N LEU A 331 8.99 14.85 -38.41
CA LEU A 331 7.72 15.58 -38.48
C LEU A 331 7.54 16.39 -39.78
N THR A 332 8.63 16.65 -40.50
CA THR A 332 8.63 17.42 -41.75
C THR A 332 8.43 16.50 -42.94
N THR A 333 9.26 15.47 -43.06
CA THR A 333 9.21 14.51 -44.18
C THR A 333 8.12 13.45 -43.99
N ARG A 334 7.67 13.25 -42.75
CA ARG A 334 6.78 12.16 -42.32
C ARG A 334 7.38 10.77 -42.52
N GLU A 335 8.70 10.67 -42.69
CA GLU A 335 9.36 9.39 -42.68
C GLU A 335 9.46 8.84 -41.26
N SER A 336 9.13 7.56 -41.11
CA SER A 336 9.17 6.82 -39.86
C SER A 336 10.13 5.64 -39.98
N LEU A 337 10.84 5.39 -38.89
CA LEU A 337 11.82 4.34 -38.75
C LEU A 337 11.44 3.45 -37.57
N PHE A 338 11.50 2.14 -37.77
CA PHE A 338 11.26 1.16 -36.71
C PHE A 338 12.54 0.89 -35.94
N LEU A 339 12.65 1.43 -34.72
CA LEU A 339 13.88 1.34 -33.93
C LEU A 339 14.06 -0.03 -33.29
N CYS A 340 13.08 -0.47 -32.51
CA CYS A 340 13.14 -1.73 -31.79
C CYS A 340 11.76 -2.21 -31.33
N THR A 341 11.70 -3.45 -30.86
CA THR A 341 10.53 -4.03 -30.20
C THR A 341 10.96 -4.97 -29.07
N LYS A 342 10.10 -5.13 -28.06
CA LYS A 342 10.31 -5.93 -26.84
C LYS A 342 9.01 -6.68 -26.49
N GLU A 343 9.03 -7.46 -25.42
CA GLU A 343 7.91 -8.32 -25.03
C GLU A 343 6.75 -7.58 -24.34
N HIS A 344 6.96 -6.32 -23.96
CA HIS A 344 6.06 -5.59 -23.06
C HIS A 344 5.65 -4.22 -23.62
N PRO A 345 4.37 -3.83 -23.49
CA PRO A 345 3.89 -2.52 -23.91
C PRO A 345 4.68 -1.37 -23.30
N ILE A 346 4.99 -0.37 -24.12
CA ILE A 346 5.75 0.81 -23.73
C ILE A 346 4.81 1.78 -23.00
N LEU A 347 5.20 2.20 -21.79
CA LEU A 347 4.42 3.11 -20.94
C LEU A 347 4.97 4.54 -20.93
N GLN A 348 6.29 4.72 -20.94
CA GLN A 348 6.92 6.04 -20.96
C GLN A 348 8.28 6.01 -21.65
N LEU A 349 8.64 7.15 -22.25
CA LEU A 349 9.90 7.37 -22.94
C LEU A 349 10.61 8.59 -22.34
N ALA A 350 11.93 8.51 -22.14
CA ALA A 350 12.74 9.65 -21.72
C ALA A 350 14.04 9.70 -22.54
N LEU A 351 14.20 10.79 -23.32
CA LEU A 351 15.41 11.01 -24.10
C LEU A 351 16.55 11.46 -23.17
N HIS A 352 17.68 10.78 -23.22
CA HIS A 352 18.89 11.09 -22.48
C HIS A 352 20.08 11.09 -23.45
N ASP A 353 20.44 12.30 -23.88
CA ASP A 353 21.48 12.58 -24.87
C ASP A 353 21.25 11.83 -26.20
N ASP A 354 22.14 10.91 -26.56
CA ASP A 354 22.01 10.09 -27.79
C ASP A 354 21.36 8.72 -27.53
N SER A 355 20.75 8.54 -26.36
CA SER A 355 20.03 7.34 -25.96
C SER A 355 18.61 7.65 -25.48
N ILE A 356 17.74 6.65 -25.45
CA ILE A 356 16.37 6.77 -24.97
C ILE A 356 16.07 5.66 -23.98
N TRP A 357 15.57 6.06 -22.81
CA TRP A 357 15.06 5.15 -21.79
C TRP A 357 13.62 4.78 -22.12
N VAL A 358 13.33 3.49 -22.01
CA VAL A 358 12.03 2.88 -22.31
C VAL A 358 11.53 2.14 -21.07
N ALA A 359 10.44 2.65 -20.49
CA ALA A 359 9.71 1.99 -19.43
C ALA A 359 8.53 1.21 -20.00
N THR A 360 8.27 0.03 -19.44
CA THR A 360 7.24 -0.90 -19.94
C THR A 360 6.37 -1.43 -18.80
N THR A 361 5.41 -2.29 -19.12
CA THR A 361 4.61 -2.99 -18.10
C THR A 361 5.42 -3.99 -17.25
N ASP A 362 6.67 -4.27 -17.63
CA ASP A 362 7.61 -5.04 -16.83
C ASP A 362 8.41 -4.15 -15.85
N SER A 363 8.97 -4.79 -14.83
CA SER A 363 9.71 -4.11 -13.77
C SER A 363 11.12 -3.69 -14.17
N SER A 364 11.59 -4.07 -15.36
CA SER A 364 12.87 -3.60 -15.92
C SER A 364 12.74 -2.34 -16.78
N VAL A 365 13.83 -1.56 -16.85
CA VAL A 365 13.95 -0.39 -17.74
C VAL A 365 15.08 -0.63 -18.72
N HIS A 366 14.86 -0.30 -19.99
CA HIS A 366 15.84 -0.50 -21.05
C HIS A 366 16.29 0.82 -21.66
N ARG A 367 17.61 0.95 -21.90
CA ARG A 367 18.23 2.09 -22.61
C ARG A 367 18.58 1.67 -24.03
N TRP A 368 18.03 2.36 -25.01
CA TRP A 368 18.23 2.09 -26.44
C TRP A 368 19.03 3.21 -27.11
N PRO A 369 19.76 2.93 -28.20
CA PRO A 369 20.37 3.99 -28.99
C PRO A 369 19.30 4.81 -29.70
N ALA A 370 19.46 6.13 -29.69
CA ALA A 370 18.48 7.07 -30.25
C ALA A 370 19.11 8.09 -31.22
N GLU A 371 20.40 8.43 -31.08
CA GLU A 371 21.06 9.52 -31.82
C GLU A 371 20.28 10.84 -31.69
N GLY A 372 19.80 11.16 -30.49
CA GLY A 372 18.93 12.30 -30.21
C GLY A 372 19.45 13.66 -30.70
N LYS A 373 20.77 13.85 -30.79
CA LYS A 373 21.37 15.08 -31.33
C LYS A 373 21.39 15.13 -32.86
N ASN A 374 21.51 13.98 -33.53
CA ASN A 374 21.55 13.89 -34.98
C ASN A 374 20.78 12.65 -35.50
N PRO A 375 19.44 12.68 -35.43
CA PRO A 375 18.60 11.52 -35.76
C PRO A 375 18.76 11.04 -37.21
N GLN A 376 19.18 11.92 -38.12
CA GLN A 376 19.40 11.59 -39.54
C GLN A 376 20.40 10.43 -39.74
N LYS A 377 21.35 10.25 -38.82
CA LYS A 377 22.27 9.10 -38.85
C LYS A 377 21.57 7.75 -38.77
N VAL A 378 20.46 7.66 -38.02
CA VAL A 378 19.71 6.40 -37.88
C VAL A 378 18.89 6.12 -39.15
N PHE A 379 18.32 7.14 -39.77
CA PHE A 379 17.59 7.02 -41.05
C PHE A 379 18.50 6.55 -42.20
N GLN A 380 19.80 6.84 -42.16
CA GLN A 380 20.76 6.29 -43.12
C GLN A 380 21.07 4.80 -42.90
N ARG A 381 20.87 4.28 -41.67
CA ARG A 381 21.20 2.90 -41.29
C ARG A 381 20.02 1.93 -41.49
N GLY A 382 18.79 2.39 -41.34
CA GLY A 382 17.59 1.54 -41.37
C GLY A 382 16.62 1.89 -42.49
N GLY A 383 15.72 0.95 -42.82
CA GLY A 383 14.66 1.20 -43.80
C GLY A 383 13.58 2.10 -43.22
N SER A 384 13.47 3.34 -43.73
CA SER A 384 12.35 4.23 -43.42
C SER A 384 11.12 3.93 -44.27
N PHE A 385 9.95 4.35 -43.81
CA PHE A 385 8.71 4.33 -44.56
C PHE A 385 7.92 5.61 -44.31
N LEU A 386 7.11 6.04 -45.27
CA LEU A 386 6.26 7.21 -45.09
C LEU A 386 5.10 6.87 -44.14
N ALA A 387 4.95 7.65 -43.06
CA ALA A 387 3.81 7.54 -42.15
C ALA A 387 2.51 7.77 -42.94
N GLY A 388 1.58 6.83 -42.83
CA GLY A 388 0.32 6.89 -43.55
C GLY A 388 -0.62 7.98 -43.00
N ASN A 389 -1.67 8.29 -43.75
CA ASN A 389 -2.76 9.16 -43.29
C ASN A 389 -3.93 8.37 -42.64
N LEU A 390 -3.90 7.04 -42.70
CA LEU A 390 -4.94 6.14 -42.19
C LEU A 390 -4.29 5.00 -41.39
N SER A 391 -4.78 4.76 -40.18
CA SER A 391 -4.29 3.69 -39.28
C SER A 391 -4.38 2.29 -39.90
N PHE A 392 -5.43 2.04 -40.68
CA PHE A 392 -5.66 0.73 -41.30
C PHE A 392 -4.59 0.32 -42.34
N SER A 393 -3.94 1.30 -42.98
CA SER A 393 -2.87 1.01 -43.94
C SER A 393 -1.69 0.32 -43.27
N ARG A 394 -1.34 0.73 -42.04
CA ARG A 394 -0.23 0.12 -41.30
C ARG A 394 -0.58 -1.27 -40.79
N ALA A 395 -1.81 -1.46 -40.30
CA ALA A 395 -2.30 -2.76 -39.85
C ALA A 395 -2.24 -3.81 -40.97
N ARG A 396 -2.61 -3.43 -42.21
CA ARG A 396 -2.49 -4.31 -43.38
C ARG A 396 -1.04 -4.67 -43.72
N VAL A 397 -0.15 -3.70 -43.80
CA VAL A 397 1.28 -3.92 -44.07
C VAL A 397 1.91 -4.86 -43.04
N SER A 398 1.50 -4.73 -41.78
CA SER A 398 1.94 -5.63 -40.71
C SER A 398 1.41 -7.05 -40.88
N LEU A 399 0.12 -7.23 -41.21
CA LEU A 399 -0.48 -8.53 -41.48
C LEU A 399 0.13 -9.25 -42.69
N GLU A 400 0.54 -8.47 -43.70
CA GLU A 400 1.21 -8.97 -44.91
C GLU A 400 2.69 -9.32 -44.68
N GLY A 401 3.20 -9.19 -43.44
CA GLY A 401 4.58 -9.50 -43.08
C GLY A 401 5.61 -8.53 -43.65
N SER A 402 5.17 -7.39 -44.18
CA SER A 402 6.00 -6.38 -44.84
C SER A 402 6.49 -5.28 -43.88
N THR A 403 6.42 -5.52 -42.58
CA THR A 403 6.94 -4.60 -41.56
C THR A 403 8.47 -4.53 -41.69
N PRO A 404 9.08 -3.33 -41.76
CA PRO A 404 10.52 -3.19 -41.76
C PRO A 404 11.17 -3.92 -40.58
N ALA A 405 12.39 -4.42 -40.76
CA ALA A 405 13.15 -4.98 -39.65
C ALA A 405 13.55 -3.88 -38.65
N PRO A 406 13.61 -4.18 -37.34
CA PRO A 406 14.05 -3.21 -36.35
C PRO A 406 15.53 -2.87 -36.56
N VAL A 407 15.87 -1.59 -36.39
CA VAL A 407 17.27 -1.12 -36.47
C VAL A 407 18.13 -1.75 -35.37
N TYR A 408 17.59 -1.87 -34.16
CA TYR A 408 18.26 -2.42 -33.00
C TYR A 408 17.55 -3.66 -32.50
N LYS A 409 18.31 -4.73 -32.22
CA LYS A 409 17.81 -5.99 -31.68
C LYS A 409 17.88 -6.05 -30.16
N GLU A 410 18.88 -5.40 -29.57
CA GLU A 410 19.15 -5.41 -28.13
C GLU A 410 19.38 -3.99 -27.60
N PRO A 411 18.99 -3.72 -26.34
CA PRO A 411 19.28 -2.45 -25.69
C PRO A 411 20.77 -2.30 -25.40
N ILE A 412 21.24 -1.05 -25.26
CA ILE A 412 22.61 -0.76 -24.80
C ILE A 412 22.80 -1.28 -23.37
N PHE A 413 21.80 -1.02 -22.53
CA PHE A 413 21.87 -1.29 -21.11
C PHE A 413 20.45 -1.55 -20.56
N SER A 414 20.36 -2.33 -19.48
CA SER A 414 19.08 -2.64 -18.82
C SER A 414 19.23 -2.59 -17.31
N ILE A 415 18.31 -1.89 -16.65
CA ILE A 415 18.13 -1.94 -15.20
C ILE A 415 17.20 -3.11 -14.90
N PRO A 416 17.65 -4.18 -14.23
CA PRO A 416 16.83 -5.35 -13.98
C PRO A 416 15.78 -5.06 -12.90
N GLY A 417 14.56 -5.51 -13.16
CA GLY A 417 13.51 -5.59 -12.15
C GLY A 417 13.46 -6.96 -11.48
N THR A 418 12.54 -7.08 -10.53
CA THR A 418 12.19 -8.31 -9.83
C THR A 418 10.85 -8.83 -10.35
N PRO A 419 10.67 -10.17 -10.48
CA PRO A 419 9.37 -10.75 -10.81
C PRO A 419 8.26 -10.35 -9.83
N ALA A 420 7.11 -9.93 -10.38
CA ALA A 420 5.97 -9.48 -9.58
C ALA A 420 5.17 -10.68 -9.08
N ILE A 421 4.68 -10.67 -7.84
CA ILE A 421 3.70 -11.65 -7.36
C ILE A 421 2.36 -11.40 -8.07
N VAL A 422 1.84 -12.41 -8.78
CA VAL A 422 0.61 -12.31 -9.58
C VAL A 422 -0.53 -13.18 -9.07
N GLN A 423 -0.22 -14.22 -8.29
CA GLN A 423 -1.21 -15.14 -7.74
C GLN A 423 -0.88 -15.45 -6.28
N HIS A 424 -1.91 -15.66 -5.45
CA HIS A 424 -1.76 -16.01 -4.05
C HIS A 424 -2.90 -16.93 -3.58
N GLU A 425 -2.67 -17.67 -2.49
CA GLU A 425 -3.68 -18.47 -1.79
C GLU A 425 -3.38 -18.46 -0.29
N ILE A 426 -4.40 -18.15 0.53
CA ILE A 426 -4.30 -18.26 2.00
C ILE A 426 -4.59 -19.70 2.39
N LEU A 427 -3.64 -20.36 3.06
CA LEU A 427 -3.81 -21.75 3.49
C LEU A 427 -4.75 -21.86 4.71
N ASN A 428 -5.27 -23.07 4.95
CA ASN A 428 -6.29 -23.34 5.98
C ASN A 428 -5.84 -23.05 7.41
N ASN A 429 -4.54 -23.15 7.66
CA ASN A 429 -3.95 -22.79 8.95
C ASN A 429 -4.01 -21.27 9.23
N ARG A 430 -4.47 -20.46 8.26
CA ARG A 430 -4.59 -18.99 8.35
C ARG A 430 -3.32 -18.35 8.87
N ARG A 431 -2.17 -18.89 8.50
CA ARG A 431 -0.86 -18.39 8.91
C ARG A 431 0.08 -18.35 7.74
N HIS A 432 0.00 -19.34 6.85
CA HIS A 432 0.80 -19.38 5.65
C HIS A 432 0.03 -18.89 4.41
N VAL A 433 0.77 -18.30 3.48
CA VAL A 433 0.26 -17.90 2.16
C VAL A 433 1.18 -18.45 1.08
N LEU A 434 0.59 -19.14 0.10
CA LEU A 434 1.28 -19.59 -1.10
C LEU A 434 1.20 -18.50 -2.15
N THR A 435 2.29 -18.21 -2.85
CA THR A 435 2.36 -17.16 -3.88
C THR A 435 3.00 -17.68 -5.16
N LYS A 436 2.67 -17.09 -6.32
CA LYS A 436 3.33 -17.32 -7.60
C LYS A 436 3.66 -15.99 -8.27
N ASP A 437 4.88 -15.86 -8.79
CA ASP A 437 5.35 -14.66 -9.49
C ASP A 437 5.22 -14.74 -11.03
N THR A 438 5.57 -13.64 -11.72
CA THR A 438 5.56 -13.56 -13.19
C THR A 438 6.57 -14.49 -13.87
N ALA A 439 7.64 -14.88 -13.15
CA ALA A 439 8.61 -15.88 -13.62
C ALA A 439 8.14 -17.32 -13.36
N GLY A 440 6.97 -17.49 -12.71
CA GLY A 440 6.38 -18.77 -12.40
C GLY A 440 6.89 -19.42 -11.11
N SER A 441 7.74 -18.74 -10.33
CA SER A 441 8.25 -19.28 -9.06
C SER A 441 7.17 -19.29 -7.99
N VAL A 442 7.07 -20.39 -7.23
CA VAL A 442 6.08 -20.58 -6.17
C VAL A 442 6.75 -20.55 -4.81
N LYS A 443 6.30 -19.65 -3.92
CA LYS A 443 6.88 -19.46 -2.57
C LYS A 443 5.83 -19.57 -1.47
N LEU A 444 6.21 -20.14 -0.33
CA LEU A 444 5.40 -20.23 0.88
C LEU A 444 5.84 -19.20 1.92
N TRP A 445 4.91 -18.39 2.40
CA TRP A 445 5.17 -17.29 3.34
C TRP A 445 4.64 -17.58 4.73
N GLU A 446 5.37 -17.14 5.76
CA GLU A 446 4.92 -17.03 7.15
C GLU A 446 4.45 -15.60 7.42
N ILE A 447 3.14 -15.40 7.54
CA ILE A 447 2.54 -14.07 7.64
C ILE A 447 2.81 -13.41 8.99
N THR A 448 2.95 -14.18 10.08
CA THR A 448 3.17 -13.59 11.41
C THR A 448 4.58 -13.03 11.59
N LYS A 449 5.54 -13.46 10.74
CA LYS A 449 6.94 -12.99 10.72
C LYS A 449 7.29 -12.17 9.47
N GLY A 450 6.49 -12.28 8.42
CA GLY A 450 6.73 -11.64 7.14
C GLY A 450 7.92 -12.22 6.35
N VAL A 451 8.16 -13.53 6.44
CA VAL A 451 9.31 -14.20 5.77
C VAL A 451 8.86 -15.31 4.84
N VAL A 452 9.66 -15.59 3.81
CA VAL A 452 9.52 -16.80 3.01
C VAL A 452 10.07 -17.99 3.79
N ILE A 453 9.23 -19.01 3.97
CA ILE A 453 9.60 -20.27 4.63
C ILE A 453 10.34 -21.17 3.63
N GLU A 454 9.81 -21.24 2.41
CA GLU A 454 10.30 -22.15 1.38
C GLU A 454 10.05 -21.56 -0.02
N ASP A 455 11.05 -21.67 -0.89
CA ASP A 455 10.96 -21.35 -2.32
C ASP A 455 10.97 -22.65 -3.11
N TYR A 456 9.84 -22.97 -3.74
CA TYR A 456 9.67 -24.19 -4.52
C TYR A 456 10.14 -24.04 -5.97
N GLY A 457 10.52 -22.84 -6.41
CA GLY A 457 10.86 -22.58 -7.79
C GLY A 457 9.65 -22.72 -8.73
N GLN A 458 9.92 -23.01 -10.00
CA GLN A 458 8.89 -23.17 -11.03
C GLN A 458 8.15 -24.50 -10.90
N VAL A 459 7.14 -24.54 -10.05
CA VAL A 459 6.26 -25.72 -9.84
C VAL A 459 4.80 -25.38 -10.10
N SER A 460 3.96 -26.41 -10.22
CA SER A 460 2.51 -26.25 -10.34
C SER A 460 1.93 -25.66 -9.05
N PHE A 461 1.27 -24.51 -9.15
CA PHE A 461 0.69 -23.80 -8.01
C PHE A 461 -0.44 -24.60 -7.36
N ASP A 462 -1.32 -25.20 -8.16
CA ASP A 462 -2.48 -25.93 -7.67
C ASP A 462 -2.08 -27.25 -7.01
N GLU A 463 -1.11 -27.98 -7.59
CA GLU A 463 -0.58 -29.21 -6.97
C GLU A 463 0.09 -28.90 -5.63
N LYS A 464 0.86 -27.80 -5.55
CA LYS A 464 1.53 -27.43 -4.30
C LYS A 464 0.53 -26.97 -3.24
N LYS A 465 -0.52 -26.25 -3.64
CA LYS A 465 -1.65 -25.91 -2.77
C LYS A 465 -2.32 -27.16 -2.19
N GLU A 466 -2.56 -28.19 -3.01
CA GLU A 466 -3.14 -29.45 -2.54
C GLU A 466 -2.19 -30.23 -1.61
N GLN A 467 -0.90 -30.27 -1.92
CA GLN A 467 0.11 -30.92 -1.08
C GLN A 467 0.25 -30.28 0.30
N LEU A 468 0.10 -28.95 0.38
CA LEU A 468 0.19 -28.18 1.62
C LEU A 468 -1.15 -28.09 2.38
N PHE A 469 -2.19 -28.79 1.91
CA PHE A 469 -3.47 -28.80 2.59
C PHE A 469 -3.35 -29.43 3.98
N GLU A 470 -3.74 -28.65 4.98
CA GLU A 470 -3.86 -29.12 6.36
C GLU A 470 -5.34 -29.15 6.76
N MET A 471 -5.77 -30.24 7.41
CA MET A 471 -7.14 -30.41 7.91
C MET A 471 -7.32 -29.64 9.23
N VAL A 472 -7.21 -28.31 9.16
CA VAL A 472 -7.34 -27.38 10.29
C VAL A 472 -8.32 -26.27 9.91
N SER A 473 -9.11 -25.79 10.89
CA SER A 473 -10.02 -24.66 10.70
C SER A 473 -9.73 -23.55 11.70
N ILE A 474 -9.01 -22.52 11.26
CA ILE A 474 -8.78 -21.28 12.01
C ILE A 474 -9.66 -20.16 11.42
N PRO A 475 -10.29 -19.30 12.27
CA PRO A 475 -11.04 -18.15 11.78
C PRO A 475 -10.21 -17.21 10.89
N ALA A 476 -10.85 -16.64 9.87
CA ALA A 476 -10.22 -15.63 9.02
C ALA A 476 -9.84 -14.40 9.85
N TRP A 477 -8.57 -14.00 9.84
CA TRP A 477 -8.10 -12.81 10.57
C TRP A 477 -7.32 -11.80 9.72
N PHE A 478 -6.97 -12.15 8.49
CA PHE A 478 -6.43 -11.23 7.50
C PHE A 478 -6.99 -11.55 6.12
N THR A 479 -6.82 -10.60 5.21
CA THR A 479 -6.94 -10.80 3.76
C THR A 479 -5.64 -10.38 3.10
N VAL A 480 -5.40 -10.80 1.86
CA VAL A 480 -4.19 -10.43 1.12
C VAL A 480 -4.52 -9.91 -0.28
N ASP A 481 -3.65 -9.09 -0.83
CA ASP A 481 -3.64 -8.72 -2.25
C ASP A 481 -2.20 -8.62 -2.79
N THR A 482 -2.05 -8.63 -4.11
CA THR A 482 -0.75 -8.58 -4.81
C THR A 482 -0.69 -7.44 -5.82
N ARG A 483 -1.51 -6.39 -5.64
CA ARG A 483 -1.70 -5.29 -6.61
C ARG A 483 -0.42 -4.48 -6.86
N LEU A 484 0.46 -4.40 -5.86
CA LEU A 484 1.74 -3.70 -5.93
C LEU A 484 2.88 -4.60 -6.45
N GLY A 485 2.59 -5.82 -6.93
CA GLY A 485 3.61 -6.82 -7.25
C GLY A 485 4.25 -7.48 -6.03
N SER A 486 3.85 -7.09 -4.82
CA SER A 486 4.29 -7.63 -3.54
C SER A 486 3.09 -8.09 -2.70
N LEU A 487 3.33 -8.95 -1.71
CA LEU A 487 2.29 -9.50 -0.85
C LEU A 487 1.84 -8.46 0.18
N SER A 488 0.63 -7.94 0.04
CA SER A 488 0.04 -6.97 0.96
C SER A 488 -0.98 -7.65 1.87
N VAL A 489 -0.77 -7.59 3.18
CA VAL A 489 -1.63 -8.22 4.19
C VAL A 489 -2.49 -7.15 4.86
N HIS A 490 -3.81 -7.35 4.91
CA HIS A 490 -4.77 -6.40 5.48
C HIS A 490 -5.36 -6.92 6.79
N LEU A 491 -5.36 -6.06 7.80
CA LEU A 491 -5.97 -6.30 9.10
C LEU A 491 -7.20 -5.38 9.27
N ASP A 492 -8.36 -6.02 9.42
CA ASP A 492 -9.66 -5.37 9.60
C ASP A 492 -10.25 -5.74 10.96
N THR A 493 -10.50 -4.74 11.80
CA THR A 493 -11.21 -4.89 13.07
C THR A 493 -12.74 -4.99 12.86
N PRO A 494 -13.47 -5.78 13.68
CA PRO A 494 -12.98 -6.64 14.77
C PRO A 494 -12.49 -8.03 14.30
N GLN A 495 -12.67 -8.36 13.01
CA GLN A 495 -12.44 -9.70 12.45
C GLN A 495 -11.00 -10.21 12.64
N CYS A 496 -10.00 -9.33 12.59
CA CYS A 496 -8.59 -9.69 12.79
C CYS A 496 -8.31 -10.30 14.17
N PHE A 497 -9.10 -9.96 15.18
CA PHE A 497 -8.92 -10.53 16.52
C PHE A 497 -9.66 -11.86 16.75
N SER A 498 -10.21 -12.47 15.70
CA SER A 498 -10.99 -13.71 15.81
C SER A 498 -10.14 -14.99 15.90
N ALA A 499 -8.89 -14.96 15.42
CA ALA A 499 -8.01 -16.13 15.40
C ALA A 499 -7.20 -16.26 16.71
N GLU A 500 -7.32 -17.42 17.34
CA GLU A 500 -6.52 -17.83 18.48
C GLU A 500 -5.84 -19.18 18.18
N MET A 501 -4.61 -19.34 18.67
CA MET A 501 -3.86 -20.58 18.63
C MET A 501 -3.27 -20.87 20.02
N TYR A 502 -2.97 -22.13 20.31
CA TYR A 502 -2.26 -22.48 21.53
C TYR A 502 -0.78 -22.12 21.39
N SER A 503 -0.14 -21.73 22.49
CA SER A 503 1.29 -21.44 22.54
C SER A 503 2.15 -22.59 22.00
N ALA A 504 1.74 -23.84 22.27
CA ALA A 504 2.37 -25.05 21.76
C ALA A 504 2.37 -25.13 20.22
N ASP A 505 1.28 -24.72 19.55
CA ASP A 505 1.17 -24.76 18.08
C ASP A 505 2.00 -23.65 17.39
N LEU A 506 2.43 -22.66 18.17
CA LEU A 506 3.28 -21.55 17.74
C LEU A 506 4.74 -21.73 18.16
N ASN A 507 5.08 -22.85 18.81
CA ASN A 507 6.40 -23.14 19.38
C ASN A 507 6.91 -22.02 20.33
N ILE A 508 6.03 -21.42 21.12
CA ILE A 508 6.41 -20.36 22.07
C ILE A 508 6.95 -21.00 23.35
N THR A 509 8.25 -20.80 23.60
CA THR A 509 8.93 -21.31 24.80
C THR A 509 8.59 -20.47 26.04
N GLY A 510 8.45 -21.13 27.20
CA GLY A 510 8.26 -20.44 28.50
C GLY A 510 6.81 -20.11 28.87
N LYS A 511 5.85 -20.48 28.02
CA LYS A 511 4.40 -20.39 28.32
C LYS A 511 3.81 -21.78 28.55
N PRO A 512 2.74 -21.92 29.36
CA PRO A 512 1.98 -23.16 29.45
C PRO A 512 1.46 -23.56 28.07
N GLU A 513 1.45 -24.86 27.73
CA GLU A 513 1.02 -25.37 26.41
C GLU A 513 -0.42 -24.96 26.04
N ASP A 514 -1.26 -24.76 27.06
CA ASP A 514 -2.66 -24.39 26.95
C ASP A 514 -2.92 -22.88 26.88
N ASP A 515 -1.86 -22.06 26.95
CA ASP A 515 -1.99 -20.60 26.85
C ASP A 515 -2.50 -20.19 25.47
N LYS A 516 -3.44 -19.24 25.43
CA LYS A 516 -4.08 -18.82 24.19
C LYS A 516 -3.43 -17.56 23.66
N VAL A 517 -2.98 -17.62 22.43
CA VAL A 517 -2.31 -16.53 21.74
C VAL A 517 -3.21 -16.01 20.63
N ASN A 518 -3.45 -14.70 20.61
CA ASN A 518 -4.19 -14.05 19.54
C ASN A 518 -3.22 -13.63 18.42
N LEU A 519 -3.41 -14.18 17.22
CA LEU A 519 -2.46 -14.01 16.13
C LEU A 519 -2.31 -12.54 15.71
N ALA A 520 -3.41 -11.80 15.55
CA ALA A 520 -3.35 -10.39 15.17
C ALA A 520 -2.68 -9.53 16.24
N ARG A 521 -2.99 -9.73 17.52
CA ARG A 521 -2.36 -8.97 18.61
C ARG A 521 -0.85 -9.11 18.60
N GLU A 522 -0.33 -10.33 18.57
CA GLU A 522 1.12 -10.54 18.60
C GLU A 522 1.79 -10.08 17.29
N THR A 523 1.11 -10.22 16.15
CA THR A 523 1.60 -9.69 14.87
C THR A 523 1.72 -8.16 14.91
N LEU A 524 0.74 -7.46 15.49
CA LEU A 524 0.78 -6.00 15.66
C LEU A 524 1.90 -5.56 16.61
N LYS A 525 2.11 -6.29 17.71
CA LYS A 525 3.24 -6.06 18.62
C LYS A 525 4.58 -6.22 17.89
N GLY A 526 4.70 -7.25 17.05
CA GLY A 526 5.88 -7.49 16.21
C GLY A 526 6.14 -6.37 15.21
N LEU A 527 5.12 -5.97 14.43
CA LEU A 527 5.21 -4.90 13.44
C LEU A 527 5.62 -3.55 14.05
N LEU A 528 5.11 -3.24 15.24
CA LEU A 528 5.35 -1.97 15.93
C LEU A 528 6.45 -2.05 17.01
N ALA A 529 7.22 -3.14 17.07
CA ALA A 529 8.25 -3.36 18.08
C ALA A 529 9.34 -2.28 18.04
N TYR A 530 9.79 -1.90 16.84
CA TYR A 530 10.80 -0.87 16.64
C TYR A 530 10.31 0.50 17.12
N TRP A 531 9.11 0.90 16.69
CA TRP A 531 8.45 2.14 17.12
C TRP A 531 8.27 2.20 18.64
N MET A 532 7.81 1.11 19.26
CA MET A 532 7.62 1.01 20.72
C MET A 532 8.94 1.21 21.48
N THR A 533 10.01 0.57 21.03
CA THR A 533 11.36 0.72 21.61
C THR A 533 11.83 2.17 21.53
N LYS A 534 11.73 2.80 20.35
CA LYS A 534 12.14 4.19 20.14
C LYS A 534 11.31 5.19 20.95
N ARG A 535 9.99 5.00 21.02
CA ARG A 535 9.08 5.82 21.83
C ARG A 535 9.44 5.75 23.32
N ARG A 536 9.74 4.55 23.85
CA ARG A 536 10.17 4.37 25.25
C ARG A 536 11.51 5.04 25.55
N GLN A 537 12.48 4.92 24.65
CA GLN A 537 13.78 5.59 24.79
C GLN A 537 13.64 7.12 24.93
N ARG A 538 12.72 7.73 24.18
CA ARG A 538 12.43 9.18 24.25
C ARG A 538 11.72 9.59 25.54
N LEU A 539 10.72 8.81 25.96
CA LEU A 539 9.99 9.08 27.20
C LEU A 539 10.92 8.92 28.43
N GLY A 540 11.80 7.93 28.40
CA GLY A 540 12.80 7.69 29.44
C GLY A 540 13.91 8.76 29.49
N SER A 541 14.33 9.29 28.35
CA SER A 541 15.32 10.38 28.30
C SER A 541 14.75 11.73 28.74
N GLN A 542 13.45 12.00 28.51
CA GLN A 542 12.80 13.20 29.06
C GLN A 542 12.64 13.17 30.58
N ALA A 543 12.56 12.00 31.21
CA ALA A 543 12.45 11.87 32.66
C ALA A 543 13.78 12.14 33.42
N SER A 544 14.91 12.25 32.71
CA SER A 544 16.25 12.34 33.33
C SER A 544 16.90 13.73 33.27
N VAL A 545 16.23 14.77 32.75
CA VAL A 545 16.85 16.10 32.52
C VAL A 545 16.50 17.16 33.58
N ASN A 546 15.51 16.93 34.45
CA ASN A 546 15.19 17.90 35.52
C ASN A 546 15.58 17.37 36.90
N GLY A 547 16.89 17.33 37.15
CA GLY A 547 17.44 17.26 38.49
C GLY A 547 17.82 18.65 38.97
N ASP A 548 16.91 19.35 39.65
CA ASP A 548 17.30 20.47 40.52
C ASP A 548 16.50 20.47 41.82
N VAL A 549 17.24 20.78 42.89
CA VAL A 549 16.98 20.50 44.30
C VAL A 549 16.00 21.51 44.93
N LEU A 550 15.22 21.00 45.89
CA LEU A 550 14.17 21.64 46.70
C LEU A 550 14.52 22.98 47.37
N SER A 551 13.53 23.89 47.44
CA SER A 551 13.29 24.78 48.61
C SER A 551 11.85 25.36 48.67
N GLY A 552 11.06 24.86 49.63
CA GLY A 552 10.22 25.62 50.58
C GLY A 552 9.01 26.50 50.19
N LYS A 553 7.81 26.07 50.65
CA LYS A 553 6.57 26.84 51.06
C LYS A 553 5.77 27.59 49.96
N ASP A 554 4.44 27.68 49.90
CA ASP A 554 3.27 27.24 50.70
C ASP A 554 2.01 27.20 49.78
N ILE A 555 1.14 26.20 49.99
CA ILE A 555 -0.35 26.14 49.91
C ILE A 555 -1.09 27.09 48.91
N THR A 556 -1.81 26.57 47.91
CA THR A 556 -3.29 26.39 47.93
C THR A 556 -3.81 25.58 46.72
N THR A 557 -4.93 24.91 46.97
CA THR A 557 -5.63 23.87 46.22
C THR A 557 -6.34 24.31 44.94
N LYS A 558 -6.30 23.45 43.89
CA LYS A 558 -7.49 23.07 43.11
C LYS A 558 -7.27 21.78 42.31
N SER A 559 -8.21 20.87 42.52
CA SER A 559 -8.31 19.47 42.08
C SER A 559 -8.67 19.35 40.59
N LEU A 560 -7.94 18.52 39.85
CA LEU A 560 -8.41 17.80 38.66
C LEU A 560 -7.77 16.40 38.68
N THR A 561 -8.63 15.39 38.68
CA THR A 561 -8.36 13.99 38.99
C THR A 561 -7.57 13.28 37.89
N HIS A 562 -6.29 13.00 38.14
CA HIS A 562 -5.55 11.94 37.45
C HIS A 562 -5.88 10.59 38.13
N SER A 563 -6.44 9.66 37.37
CA SER A 563 -6.54 8.25 37.79
C SER A 563 -5.15 7.64 37.89
N ARG A 564 -4.78 7.25 39.12
CA ARG A 564 -3.58 6.49 39.47
C ARG A 564 -3.39 5.29 38.52
N ILE A 565 -2.26 5.27 37.83
CA ILE A 565 -1.70 4.06 37.23
C ILE A 565 -1.13 3.25 38.39
N GLU A 566 -1.85 2.20 38.81
CA GLU A 566 -1.25 1.13 39.60
C GLU A 566 -0.26 0.40 38.69
N VAL A 567 1.03 0.46 39.04
CA VAL A 567 2.09 -0.27 38.34
C VAL A 567 1.97 -1.73 38.76
N ASP A 568 1.27 -2.51 37.94
CA ASP A 568 1.17 -3.95 38.08
C ASP A 568 2.51 -4.58 37.66
N VAL A 569 3.19 -5.28 38.58
CA VAL A 569 4.53 -5.86 38.42
C VAL A 569 4.58 -6.98 37.36
N ASN A 570 3.44 -7.32 36.75
CA ASN A 570 3.35 -8.23 35.60
C ASN A 570 3.62 -7.58 34.23
N ALA A 571 3.80 -6.25 34.16
CA ALA A 571 3.92 -5.54 32.88
C ALA A 571 5.24 -5.79 32.12
N GLU A 572 6.30 -6.28 32.78
CA GLU A 572 7.60 -6.48 32.12
C GLU A 572 7.60 -7.66 31.13
N ASN A 573 6.83 -8.72 31.41
CA ASN A 573 6.74 -9.89 30.52
C ASN A 573 5.83 -9.67 29.30
N ASP A 574 4.96 -8.65 29.30
CA ASP A 574 3.96 -8.42 28.26
C ASP A 574 4.46 -7.51 27.11
N SER A 575 5.69 -7.00 27.27
CA SER A 575 6.45 -6.19 26.29
C SER A 575 7.33 -7.02 25.36
N MET A 576 7.48 -8.33 25.59
CA MET A 576 8.39 -9.17 24.81
C MET A 576 7.69 -9.68 23.55
N VAL A 577 8.24 -9.36 22.38
CA VAL A 577 7.80 -9.94 21.10
C VAL A 577 8.32 -11.37 21.04
N TYR A 578 7.43 -12.33 20.82
CA TYR A 578 7.87 -13.72 20.66
C TYR A 578 8.61 -13.90 19.33
N PRO A 579 9.60 -14.81 19.25
CA PRO A 579 10.31 -15.12 18.00
C PRO A 579 9.37 -15.53 16.84
N SER A 580 8.18 -16.05 17.17
CA SER A 580 7.13 -16.40 16.20
C SER A 580 6.47 -15.18 15.52
N PHE A 581 6.76 -13.96 15.99
CA PHE A 581 6.18 -12.69 15.54
C PHE A 581 7.25 -11.60 15.33
N GLU A 582 8.53 -11.97 15.32
CA GLU A 582 9.62 -11.03 15.07
C GLU A 582 9.80 -10.83 13.56
N PHE A 583 9.68 -9.58 13.11
CA PHE A 583 9.86 -9.21 11.72
C PHE A 583 11.33 -8.90 11.41
N SER A 584 11.76 -9.25 10.20
CA SER A 584 13.10 -8.96 9.70
C SER A 584 13.40 -7.46 9.71
N THR A 585 14.60 -7.09 10.15
CA THR A 585 15.14 -5.72 10.01
C THR A 585 15.97 -5.54 8.75
N VAL A 586 16.35 -6.63 8.09
CA VAL A 586 17.12 -6.64 6.82
C VAL A 586 16.19 -6.41 5.63
N SER A 587 15.03 -7.04 5.65
CA SER A 587 13.94 -6.90 4.67
C SER A 587 12.68 -6.42 5.38
N PRO A 588 12.69 -5.20 5.95
CA PRO A 588 11.63 -4.74 6.83
C PRO A 588 10.33 -4.52 6.04
N PRO A 589 9.19 -5.02 6.54
CA PRO A 589 7.90 -4.74 5.92
C PRO A 589 7.55 -3.26 5.99
N SER A 590 6.69 -2.85 5.06
CA SER A 590 6.18 -1.49 5.01
C SER A 590 4.77 -1.43 5.53
N ILE A 591 4.52 -0.58 6.54
CA ILE A 591 3.19 -0.32 7.06
C ILE A 591 2.53 0.73 6.18
N ILE A 592 1.26 0.48 5.88
CA ILE A 592 0.39 1.45 5.24
C ILE A 592 -0.87 1.59 6.07
N THR A 593 -1.15 2.82 6.46
CA THR A 593 -2.32 3.12 7.27
C THR A 593 -2.72 4.58 7.10
N GLU A 594 -3.88 4.89 7.66
CA GLU A 594 -4.40 6.24 7.78
C GLU A 594 -4.68 6.50 9.27
N GLY A 595 -4.10 7.56 9.80
CA GLY A 595 -4.35 8.03 11.16
C GLY A 595 -5.66 8.82 11.25
N SER A 596 -6.19 9.10 12.44
CA SER A 596 -7.48 9.80 12.62
C SER A 596 -7.64 11.11 11.82
N GLN A 597 -6.55 11.87 11.62
CA GLN A 597 -6.58 13.19 10.95
C GLN A 597 -5.61 13.36 9.78
N GLY A 598 -4.75 12.38 9.49
CA GLY A 598 -3.88 12.37 8.32
C GLY A 598 -4.41 11.39 7.28
N GLY A 599 -4.38 11.74 5.99
CA GLY A 599 -4.69 10.78 4.93
C GLY A 599 -3.68 9.62 4.87
N PRO A 600 -3.84 8.66 3.95
CA PRO A 600 -3.01 7.46 3.94
C PRO A 600 -1.53 7.78 3.74
N TRP A 601 -0.68 6.97 4.35
CA TRP A 601 0.78 7.04 4.29
C TRP A 601 1.41 5.63 4.30
N ARG A 602 2.64 5.54 3.80
CA ARG A 602 3.48 4.32 3.78
C ARG A 602 4.84 4.62 4.42
N LYS A 603 5.33 3.74 5.29
CA LYS A 603 6.70 3.77 5.85
C LYS A 603 7.17 2.37 6.19
N LYS A 604 8.48 2.12 6.14
CA LYS A 604 9.06 0.87 6.67
C LYS A 604 8.96 0.82 8.19
N ILE A 605 8.86 -0.38 8.76
CA ILE A 605 8.85 -0.53 10.23
C ILE A 605 10.12 0.04 10.90
N THR A 606 11.24 0.06 10.19
CA THR A 606 12.53 0.60 10.65
C THR A 606 12.64 2.12 10.55
N GLU A 607 11.73 2.77 9.82
CA GLU A 607 11.68 4.23 9.67
C GLU A 607 10.78 4.88 10.74
N LEU A 608 10.01 4.09 11.48
CA LEU A 608 9.16 4.57 12.57
C LEU A 608 10.04 4.93 13.78
N ASP A 609 10.40 6.20 13.87
CA ASP A 609 11.38 6.67 14.84
C ASP A 609 10.76 6.98 16.22
N GLY A 610 9.44 6.88 16.36
CA GLY A 610 8.73 7.15 17.60
C GLY A 610 8.32 8.62 17.77
N THR A 611 8.48 9.46 16.74
CA THR A 611 7.84 10.78 16.65
C THR A 611 6.36 10.68 16.33
N GLU A 612 5.92 9.57 15.71
CA GLU A 612 4.55 9.41 15.25
C GLU A 612 3.57 9.46 16.43
N ASP A 613 2.55 10.31 16.28
CA ASP A 613 1.56 10.58 17.31
C ASP A 613 0.47 9.50 17.32
N GLU A 614 -0.32 9.47 18.39
CA GLU A 614 -1.52 8.61 18.48
C GLU A 614 -2.54 8.92 17.37
N LYS A 615 -2.42 10.08 16.74
CA LYS A 615 -3.26 10.46 15.60
C LYS A 615 -2.85 9.81 14.30
N ASP A 616 -1.64 9.25 14.18
CA ASP A 616 -1.10 8.67 12.93
C ASP A 616 -1.49 7.20 12.73
N PHE A 617 -1.91 6.52 13.80
CA PHE A 617 -2.37 5.14 13.77
C PHE A 617 -3.89 5.04 14.02
N PRO A 618 -4.54 3.94 13.58
CA PRO A 618 -5.91 3.65 13.97
C PRO A 618 -6.01 3.40 15.48
N GLY A 619 -7.04 3.91 16.14
CA GLY A 619 -7.22 3.79 17.59
C GLY A 619 -7.20 2.34 18.09
N TRP A 620 -7.82 1.40 17.35
CA TRP A 620 -7.84 -0.02 17.70
C TRP A 620 -6.44 -0.68 17.67
N VAL A 621 -5.51 -0.17 16.85
CA VAL A 621 -4.11 -0.65 16.83
C VAL A 621 -3.40 -0.19 18.09
N LEU A 622 -3.60 1.06 18.49
CA LEU A 622 -3.02 1.63 19.69
C LEU A 622 -3.59 0.99 20.96
N ASP A 623 -4.90 0.77 21.02
CA ASP A 623 -5.56 0.05 22.12
C ASP A 623 -4.98 -1.37 22.27
N CYS A 624 -4.73 -2.04 21.15
CA CYS A 624 -4.14 -3.37 21.12
C CYS A 624 -2.68 -3.38 21.62
N VAL A 625 -1.83 -2.48 21.11
CA VAL A 625 -0.38 -2.50 21.36
C VAL A 625 0.03 -1.80 22.65
N LEU A 626 -0.64 -0.70 23.01
CA LEU A 626 -0.31 0.10 24.20
C LEU A 626 -1.11 -0.33 25.43
N SER A 627 -2.40 -0.64 25.25
CA SER A 627 -3.31 -0.92 26.36
C SER A 627 -3.63 -2.40 26.54
N ASN A 628 -3.16 -3.28 25.64
CA ASN A 628 -3.57 -4.69 25.57
C ASN A 628 -5.11 -4.89 25.53
N LYS A 629 -5.85 -3.88 25.06
CA LYS A 629 -7.31 -3.90 24.97
C LYS A 629 -7.72 -4.37 23.58
N LEU A 630 -8.57 -5.39 23.54
CA LEU A 630 -9.12 -5.93 22.29
C LEU A 630 -10.60 -5.57 22.17
N PRO A 631 -11.10 -5.31 20.95
CA PRO A 631 -12.52 -5.10 20.70
C PRO A 631 -13.37 -6.29 21.21
N PRO A 632 -14.62 -6.05 21.65
CA PRO A 632 -15.51 -7.12 22.05
C PRO A 632 -15.73 -8.11 20.90
N ARG A 633 -15.53 -9.40 21.18
CA ARG A 633 -15.53 -10.44 20.16
C ARG A 633 -16.89 -11.13 20.08
N GLU A 634 -17.49 -11.09 18.90
CA GLU A 634 -18.66 -11.91 18.60
C GLU A 634 -18.23 -13.33 18.20
N ASN A 635 -18.99 -14.35 18.63
CA ASN A 635 -18.91 -15.72 18.10
C ASN A 635 -17.61 -16.54 18.32
N THR A 636 -16.94 -16.42 19.47
CA THR A 636 -15.75 -17.24 19.79
C THR A 636 -16.05 -18.65 20.31
N LYS A 637 -17.31 -18.92 20.67
CA LYS A 637 -17.75 -20.22 21.19
C LYS A 637 -18.41 -21.08 20.12
N CYS A 638 -18.24 -22.38 20.23
CA CYS A 638 -18.95 -23.41 19.50
C CYS A 638 -19.88 -24.11 20.48
N SER A 639 -21.14 -24.23 20.11
CA SER A 639 -22.09 -25.05 20.86
C SER A 639 -22.17 -26.46 20.29
N PHE A 640 -22.30 -27.44 21.18
CA PHE A 640 -22.35 -28.85 20.81
C PHE A 640 -23.12 -29.68 21.84
N TYR A 641 -23.60 -30.84 21.40
CA TYR A 641 -24.18 -31.89 22.24
C TYR A 641 -23.16 -33.00 22.46
N LEU A 642 -23.20 -33.64 23.62
CA LEU A 642 -22.30 -34.72 24.00
C LEU A 642 -23.14 -35.90 24.51
N HIS A 643 -23.16 -36.99 23.73
CA HIS A 643 -24.00 -38.16 23.98
C HIS A 643 -23.19 -39.46 24.02
N PRO A 644 -23.61 -40.49 24.77
CA PRO A 644 -23.00 -41.81 24.64
C PRO A 644 -23.28 -42.38 23.23
N CYS A 645 -22.40 -43.26 22.74
CA CYS A 645 -22.66 -43.98 21.48
C CYS A 645 -23.88 -44.92 21.62
N GLU A 646 -24.69 -45.04 20.57
CA GLU A 646 -25.83 -45.96 20.52
C GLU A 646 -25.37 -47.40 20.82
N GLY A 647 -26.00 -48.05 21.81
CA GLY A 647 -25.63 -49.40 22.27
C GLY A 647 -24.59 -49.47 23.40
N SER A 648 -24.07 -48.33 23.88
CA SER A 648 -23.14 -48.28 25.02
C SER A 648 -23.87 -48.27 26.37
N ALA A 649 -23.43 -49.07 27.35
CA ALA A 649 -23.98 -49.09 28.72
C ALA A 649 -23.53 -47.88 29.59
N VAL A 650 -23.03 -46.82 28.95
CA VAL A 650 -22.44 -45.66 29.63
C VAL A 650 -23.51 -44.59 29.91
N GLN A 651 -23.51 -44.04 31.12
CA GLN A 651 -24.47 -43.02 31.56
C GLN A 651 -24.41 -41.76 30.69
N ILE A 652 -25.57 -41.14 30.48
CA ILE A 652 -25.71 -39.82 29.84
C ILE A 652 -25.10 -38.77 30.79
N LEU A 653 -23.96 -38.20 30.41
CA LEU A 653 -23.24 -37.25 31.26
C LEU A 653 -23.88 -35.86 31.31
N THR A 654 -24.52 -35.43 30.22
CA THR A 654 -25.11 -34.08 30.11
C THR A 654 -26.45 -34.13 29.39
N GLN A 655 -27.49 -33.55 30.00
CA GLN A 655 -28.84 -33.46 29.41
C GLN A 655 -29.04 -32.20 28.55
N GLY A 656 -28.06 -31.29 28.50
CA GLY A 656 -28.17 -29.98 27.84
C GLY A 656 -27.04 -29.66 26.85
N LYS A 657 -27.25 -28.60 26.08
CA LYS A 657 -26.31 -28.05 25.10
C LYS A 657 -25.07 -27.47 25.80
N LEU A 658 -23.88 -27.94 25.43
CA LEU A 658 -22.60 -27.42 25.91
C LEU A 658 -22.11 -26.28 25.01
N SER A 659 -21.26 -25.41 25.56
CA SER A 659 -20.65 -24.31 24.83
C SER A 659 -19.20 -24.13 25.27
N ALA A 660 -18.28 -24.19 24.31
CA ALA A 660 -16.85 -24.07 24.57
C ALA A 660 -16.15 -23.24 23.49
N PRO A 661 -14.93 -22.73 23.72
CA PRO A 661 -14.16 -22.03 22.70
C PRO A 661 -13.98 -22.88 21.44
N ARG A 662 -14.04 -22.27 20.27
CA ARG A 662 -13.84 -22.94 18.97
C ARG A 662 -12.50 -23.67 18.85
N ILE A 663 -11.46 -23.16 19.52
CA ILE A 663 -10.11 -23.75 19.57
C ILE A 663 -10.02 -24.97 20.50
N LEU A 664 -11.03 -25.26 21.33
CA LEU A 664 -10.97 -26.37 22.29
C LEU A 664 -10.66 -27.69 21.57
N ARG A 665 -9.60 -28.38 22.00
CA ARG A 665 -9.19 -29.67 21.44
C ARG A 665 -10.05 -30.83 21.95
N ILE A 666 -10.18 -31.86 21.13
CA ILE A 666 -10.94 -33.07 21.47
C ILE A 666 -10.37 -33.79 22.70
N HIS A 667 -9.07 -33.76 22.95
CA HIS A 667 -8.50 -34.34 24.17
C HIS A 667 -9.09 -33.72 25.45
N LYS A 668 -9.47 -32.43 25.45
CA LYS A 668 -10.12 -31.78 26.60
C LYS A 668 -11.56 -32.22 26.76
N VAL A 669 -12.25 -32.50 25.66
CA VAL A 669 -13.59 -33.11 25.68
C VAL A 669 -13.51 -34.53 26.24
N ALA A 670 -12.50 -35.31 25.83
CA ALA A 670 -12.27 -36.65 26.36
C ALA A 670 -11.95 -36.62 27.88
N ASN A 671 -11.07 -35.71 28.32
CA ASN A 671 -10.75 -35.53 29.74
C ASN A 671 -11.99 -35.12 30.55
N TYR A 672 -12.84 -34.24 30.00
CA TYR A 672 -14.11 -33.88 30.62
C TYR A 672 -15.03 -35.09 30.82
N VAL A 673 -15.11 -36.00 29.83
CA VAL A 673 -15.86 -37.26 29.94
C VAL A 673 -15.28 -38.15 31.03
N VAL A 674 -13.96 -38.33 31.07
CA VAL A 674 -13.28 -39.14 32.11
C VAL A 674 -13.57 -38.60 33.52
N GLU A 675 -13.38 -37.29 33.73
CA GLU A 675 -13.61 -36.65 35.04
C GLU A 675 -15.06 -36.77 35.52
N LYS A 676 -16.03 -36.75 34.58
CA LYS A 676 -17.45 -36.89 34.90
C LYS A 676 -17.88 -38.34 35.11
N LEU A 677 -17.22 -39.32 34.48
CA LEU A 677 -17.45 -40.74 34.73
C LEU A 677 -16.84 -41.19 36.08
N ASP A 678 -15.72 -40.61 36.51
CA ASP A 678 -15.09 -40.90 37.80
C ASP A 678 -15.86 -40.30 39.00
N LYS A 679 -16.76 -39.34 38.76
CA LYS A 679 -17.64 -38.73 39.76
C LYS A 679 -19.11 -39.09 39.49
N PRO A 680 -19.60 -40.28 39.90
CA PRO A 680 -21.02 -40.57 39.84
C PRO A 680 -21.78 -39.51 40.65
N SER A 681 -22.84 -38.95 40.07
CA SER A 681 -23.60 -37.86 40.67
C SER A 681 -24.39 -38.37 41.87
N ASP A 682 -24.04 -37.92 43.08
CA ASP A 682 -25.03 -37.75 44.16
C ASP A 682 -25.91 -36.57 43.76
N ASN A 683 -27.00 -36.83 43.05
CA ASN A 683 -28.05 -35.85 42.81
C ASN A 683 -29.31 -36.28 43.58
N ALA A 684 -29.50 -35.68 44.74
CA ALA A 684 -30.81 -35.46 45.34
C ALA A 684 -30.93 -33.97 45.70
N ASN A 685 -31.70 -33.25 44.88
CA ASN A 685 -32.42 -31.99 45.11
C ASN A 685 -31.78 -30.88 45.98
N THR A 686 -31.63 -29.69 45.39
CA THR A 686 -32.38 -28.50 45.83
C THR A 686 -32.23 -27.34 44.84
N ASP A 687 -33.36 -26.70 44.53
CA ASP A 687 -33.48 -25.40 43.86
C ASP A 687 -32.66 -24.31 44.57
N GLY A 688 -32.14 -23.36 43.80
CA GLY A 688 -31.57 -22.15 44.38
C GLY A 688 -30.68 -21.33 43.45
N THR A 689 -31.30 -20.38 42.76
CA THR A 689 -30.73 -19.18 42.15
C THR A 689 -29.51 -18.61 42.90
N PHE A 690 -28.38 -18.35 42.21
CA PHE A 690 -27.36 -17.43 42.75
C PHE A 690 -26.73 -16.53 41.68
N SER A 691 -27.00 -15.23 41.82
CA SER A 691 -26.24 -14.10 41.29
C SER A 691 -25.00 -13.82 42.17
N PRO A 692 -23.97 -13.10 41.67
CA PRO A 692 -22.69 -12.95 42.35
C PRO A 692 -22.63 -11.71 43.27
N GLY A 693 -22.00 -11.83 44.44
CA GLY A 693 -21.83 -10.72 45.38
C GLY A 693 -20.64 -10.89 46.33
N LEU A 694 -19.67 -9.99 46.17
CA LEU A 694 -18.61 -9.47 47.05
C LEU A 694 -18.28 -10.18 48.40
N GLY A 695 -16.97 -10.46 48.55
CA GLY A 695 -16.09 -9.76 49.52
C GLY A 695 -16.23 -10.07 51.02
N GLY A 696 -15.18 -10.64 51.62
CA GLY A 696 -15.05 -10.69 53.09
C GLY A 696 -13.87 -11.53 53.59
N ARG A 697 -12.82 -10.83 54.00
CA ARG A 697 -11.54 -11.29 54.57
C ARG A 697 -11.68 -11.58 56.08
N LEU A 698 -10.93 -12.56 56.63
CA LEU A 698 -10.37 -12.68 58.01
C LEU A 698 -9.66 -14.08 58.12
N GLN A 699 -8.33 -14.24 58.10
CA GLN A 699 -7.23 -14.03 59.07
C GLN A 699 -7.06 -15.06 60.24
N HIS A 700 -5.86 -15.70 60.23
CA HIS A 700 -5.05 -16.30 61.34
C HIS A 700 -5.60 -17.54 62.09
N LEU A 701 -4.83 -18.54 62.59
CA LEU A 701 -3.40 -18.87 62.74
C LEU A 701 -3.33 -20.34 63.25
N ALA A 702 -2.35 -21.15 62.84
CA ALA A 702 -1.59 -22.06 63.73
C ALA A 702 -0.49 -22.84 62.98
N VAL A 703 0.65 -22.96 63.64
CA VAL A 703 1.94 -23.51 63.23
C VAL A 703 2.02 -25.01 63.54
N GLY A 704 2.72 -25.79 62.72
CA GLY A 704 3.09 -27.17 63.01
C GLY A 704 4.09 -27.73 61.99
N ASP A 705 5.33 -27.88 62.44
CA ASP A 705 6.53 -28.35 61.73
C ASP A 705 6.57 -29.89 61.61
N GLY A 706 7.35 -30.43 60.66
CA GLY A 706 7.84 -31.81 60.72
C GLY A 706 7.56 -32.77 59.56
N SER A 707 8.55 -32.86 58.66
CA SER A 707 9.16 -34.09 58.10
C SER A 707 8.35 -35.19 57.38
N PHE A 708 8.80 -35.44 56.15
CA PHE A 708 8.54 -36.60 55.29
C PHE A 708 8.78 -37.97 55.96
N ARG A 709 7.82 -38.90 55.81
CA ARG A 709 8.07 -40.23 55.19
C ARG A 709 6.78 -41.05 54.99
N SER A 710 6.63 -41.50 53.74
CA SER A 710 6.08 -42.80 53.30
C SER A 710 4.62 -43.16 53.63
N GLY A 711 3.69 -42.64 52.84
CA GLY A 711 2.36 -43.25 52.64
C GLY A 711 2.30 -43.98 51.31
N LEU A 712 1.95 -45.27 51.33
CA LEU A 712 1.71 -46.12 50.17
C LEU A 712 0.82 -45.42 49.13
N LYS A 713 1.24 -45.41 47.85
CA LYS A 713 0.36 -45.08 46.72
C LYS A 713 -0.79 -46.10 46.69
N PRO A 714 -2.07 -45.71 46.75
CA PRO A 714 -3.17 -46.59 46.40
C PRO A 714 -3.01 -46.95 44.92
N TRP A 715 -3.23 -48.23 44.59
CA TRP A 715 -3.23 -48.75 43.23
C TRP A 715 -4.06 -47.81 42.31
N GLN A 716 -3.41 -47.19 41.34
CA GLN A 716 -4.10 -46.41 40.31
C GLN A 716 -4.92 -47.40 39.49
N LYS A 717 -6.25 -47.35 39.63
CA LYS A 717 -7.16 -47.95 38.64
C LYS A 717 -6.74 -47.45 37.25
N PRO A 718 -6.67 -48.31 36.21
CA PRO A 718 -6.37 -47.86 34.87
C PRO A 718 -7.41 -46.80 34.49
N ARG A 719 -6.94 -45.59 34.14
CA ARG A 719 -7.85 -44.53 33.68
C ARG A 719 -8.57 -45.06 32.43
N PRO A 720 -9.90 -45.02 32.38
CA PRO A 720 -10.63 -45.44 31.19
C PRO A 720 -10.21 -44.55 30.01
N SER A 721 -9.71 -45.16 28.93
CA SER A 721 -9.45 -44.44 27.69
C SER A 721 -10.79 -44.13 27.01
N VAL A 722 -11.07 -42.85 26.78
CA VAL A 722 -12.31 -42.39 26.14
C VAL A 722 -12.02 -42.00 24.71
N GLU A 723 -12.83 -42.52 23.78
CA GLU A 723 -12.87 -42.04 22.41
C GLU A 723 -14.05 -41.09 22.22
N VAL A 724 -13.82 -40.02 21.46
CA VAL A 724 -14.84 -39.07 21.01
C VAL A 724 -15.02 -39.25 19.51
N LEU A 725 -16.27 -39.32 19.07
CA LEU A 725 -16.69 -39.56 17.70
C LEU A 725 -17.61 -38.44 17.22
N CYS A 726 -17.64 -38.22 15.91
CA CYS A 726 -18.62 -37.36 15.24
C CYS A 726 -18.99 -38.03 13.91
N ASN A 727 -20.29 -38.12 13.59
CA ASN A 727 -20.77 -38.86 12.41
C ASN A 727 -20.17 -40.29 12.30
N ASN A 728 -20.06 -41.01 13.41
CA ASN A 728 -19.46 -42.35 13.54
C ASN A 728 -17.95 -42.45 13.20
N GLN A 729 -17.25 -41.33 13.03
CA GLN A 729 -15.80 -41.28 12.84
C GLN A 729 -15.10 -40.96 14.15
N VAL A 730 -14.05 -41.71 14.51
CA VAL A 730 -13.18 -41.41 15.67
C VAL A 730 -12.37 -40.15 15.39
N LEU A 731 -12.43 -39.19 16.31
CA LEU A 731 -11.75 -37.90 16.18
C LEU A 731 -10.33 -37.96 16.74
N SER A 732 -9.40 -37.30 16.06
CA SER A 732 -8.04 -37.13 16.59
C SER A 732 -8.07 -36.23 17.85
N PRO A 733 -7.31 -36.56 18.92
CA PRO A 733 -7.25 -35.75 20.15
C PRO A 733 -6.82 -34.30 19.92
N ASP A 734 -6.04 -34.03 18.88
CA ASP A 734 -5.51 -32.70 18.56
C ASP A 734 -6.47 -31.83 17.75
N MET A 735 -7.53 -32.41 17.15
CA MET A 735 -8.52 -31.64 16.41
C MET A 735 -9.23 -30.64 17.33
N SER A 736 -9.46 -29.43 16.83
CA SER A 736 -10.30 -28.44 17.51
C SER A 736 -11.79 -28.61 17.18
N LEU A 737 -12.68 -28.13 18.05
CA LEU A 737 -14.13 -28.11 17.76
C LEU A 737 -14.45 -27.40 16.44
N ALA A 738 -13.71 -26.34 16.08
CA ALA A 738 -13.85 -25.66 14.79
C ALA A 738 -13.52 -26.58 13.62
N THR A 739 -12.42 -27.34 13.71
CA THR A 739 -11.98 -28.29 12.68
C THR A 739 -12.99 -29.41 12.50
N VAL A 740 -13.49 -29.97 13.61
CA VAL A 740 -14.53 -31.00 13.58
C VAL A 740 -15.80 -30.47 12.94
N ARG A 741 -16.22 -29.25 13.29
CA ARG A 741 -17.41 -28.62 12.69
C ARG A 741 -17.25 -28.40 11.18
N ALA A 742 -16.09 -27.92 10.75
CA ALA A 742 -15.82 -27.58 9.35
C ALA A 742 -15.69 -28.81 8.44
N TYR A 743 -14.99 -29.86 8.89
CA TYR A 743 -14.60 -30.97 8.01
C TYR A 743 -15.27 -32.31 8.32
N VAL A 744 -15.77 -32.53 9.54
CA VAL A 744 -16.39 -33.81 9.92
C VAL A 744 -17.90 -33.68 10.03
N TRP A 745 -18.41 -32.66 10.72
CA TRP A 745 -19.84 -32.48 10.96
C TRP A 745 -20.61 -32.11 9.68
N LYS A 746 -20.15 -31.06 8.97
CA LYS A 746 -20.69 -30.56 7.69
C LYS A 746 -22.21 -30.33 7.64
N LYS A 747 -22.90 -30.23 8.79
CA LYS A 747 -24.33 -29.94 8.91
C LYS A 747 -24.55 -28.52 9.48
N PRO A 748 -25.66 -27.84 9.13
CA PRO A 748 -25.98 -26.50 9.62
C PRO A 748 -26.34 -26.50 11.12
N GLU A 749 -26.79 -27.64 11.64
CA GLU A 749 -27.21 -27.85 13.02
C GLU A 749 -26.05 -27.70 14.02
N ASP A 750 -26.38 -27.71 15.32
CA ASP A 750 -25.39 -27.78 16.38
C ASP A 750 -24.54 -29.05 16.27
N LEU A 751 -23.26 -28.95 16.61
CA LEU A 751 -22.34 -30.08 16.53
C LEU A 751 -22.78 -31.18 17.50
N VAL A 752 -22.84 -32.44 17.06
CA VAL A 752 -23.11 -33.58 17.94
C VAL A 752 -21.85 -34.44 18.04
N LEU A 753 -21.37 -34.63 19.27
CA LEU A 753 -20.25 -35.50 19.60
C LEU A 753 -20.75 -36.71 20.37
N ASN A 754 -20.27 -37.89 20.01
CA ASN A 754 -20.55 -39.14 20.70
C ASN A 754 -19.31 -39.60 21.47
N TYR A 755 -19.45 -40.22 22.64
CA TYR A 755 -18.32 -40.78 23.38
C TYR A 755 -18.52 -42.27 23.71
N ARG A 756 -17.42 -43.01 23.81
CA ARG A 756 -17.40 -44.39 24.30
C ARG A 756 -16.16 -44.65 25.15
N VAL A 757 -16.31 -45.54 26.13
CA VAL A 757 -15.20 -45.99 26.98
C VAL A 757 -14.58 -47.23 26.34
N ILE A 758 -13.27 -47.18 26.12
CA ILE A 758 -12.47 -48.35 25.76
C ILE A 758 -11.85 -48.89 27.03
N GLN A 759 -12.12 -50.17 27.34
CA GLN A 759 -11.35 -50.89 28.33
C GLN A 759 -9.98 -51.19 27.73
N GLY A 760 -8.93 -50.62 28.33
CA GLY A 760 -7.55 -50.90 27.94
C GLY A 760 -7.29 -52.40 27.98
N ARG A 761 -6.67 -52.93 26.93
CA ARG A 761 -6.09 -54.28 26.93
C ARG A 761 -4.85 -54.32 27.79
#